data_AF-A0A1E3VAY8-F1
#
_entry.id   AF-A0A1E3VAY8-F1
#
_cell.length_a   1.000
_cell.length_b   1.000
_cell.length_c   1.000
_cell.angle_alpha   90.00
_cell.angle_beta   90.00
_cell.angle_gamma   90.00
#
_symmetry.space_group_name_H-M   'P 1'
#
loop_
_entity.id
_entity.type
_entity.pdbx_description
1 polymer ?
#
loop_
_entity_poly.entity_id
_entity_poly.type
_entity_poly.pdbx_seq_one_letter_code
_entity_poly.pdbx_strand_id
1 'polypeptide(L)'
;MPDNNIHNVGKSRLSRFLTPNYLPAAIATIVVIVAGIFADHQNRVISEARTRSLVADELAPIHSKLENSINGNIQLVRGLIGTIATEPEMQQQRFAELAQSIFTERSQLRNLAAAPDLVVSMVYPVEGNEKAVGLDYRNNEKQRAGALRVMETRKLVLAGPVELVQGGQGLIGRFPVITGEGKRFWGLVSAVIDIDQLYRDSGLVSPDLDIDIAIAGRDGLGRHGSVFFGDATIFRKTPVEIDVALPGGSWRIAAVPKGGWPATPQNAWTVRLLILLGGLTIVGPMIMTGRLTTERQENIRALKRSKDLLQELSHRLKIALDASKIGIWEVDIDSGRLLWDSRMKELYGVRSHVGTTTADWEERLHPDDRARAEAEFAEAVATGGAYNSEFRVVLPSGRIRHIRAIGSTYLAESGTRKIVGVNWDVTADIETRARLSEAKRLAEAHSAELEAARHRMEFNALHDPLTGLPNRRFLDQILADRSMQFDPGAKLSIFHIDLDRFKQINDTLGHAAGDEILRHAAALLQENAREGDFVGRIGGDEFVIIRASDSPDDDAALASRIIEAMSTPVRYKDQECRIGVSIGIAAQAAAADELSQVLVNADIALYEAKRRGRNRHETFTGALKTEVFKTKQTADEILRALEQNEFVAHFQPQFCPKSLEVIGVEALARWDHPTKGLIGPHAFLKTAEDINVVAAIDQTILEQALFQICRWEANGVRIPKVSVNLSYSRLSDERLIERLEQMHIPEGRLSFELLESISFDENDLTVLSNIRRIKELGIDIEIDDFGTGYASIVSLLKLTPRRLKIDRQLILPIRESVQQRRLVESIIDIGTSLGIEVIAEGVETLEHAAILEELGCHGLQGYAFARPMGANDLATFVFERRWRADERKLGA
;
A
#
# COMPACT_ATOMS: atom_id res chain seq x y z
N MET A 1 70.80 -59.43 17.07
CA MET A 1 70.24 -58.38 16.19
C MET A 1 68.86 -58.03 16.71
N PRO A 2 68.61 -56.78 17.12
CA PRO A 2 67.28 -56.34 17.53
C PRO A 2 66.58 -55.62 16.35
N ASP A 3 65.30 -55.90 16.15
CA ASP A 3 64.44 -55.12 15.27
C ASP A 3 63.27 -54.52 16.06
N ASN A 4 63.02 -53.26 15.75
CA ASN A 4 62.47 -52.27 16.64
C ASN A 4 60.94 -52.24 16.62
N ASN A 5 60.40 -52.01 17.80
CA ASN A 5 59.00 -51.69 18.07
C ASN A 5 58.66 -50.30 17.48
N ILE A 6 57.35 -50.02 17.34
CA ILE A 6 56.67 -48.70 17.19
C ILE A 6 55.96 -48.50 15.83
N HIS A 7 54.67 -48.86 15.77
CA HIS A 7 53.55 -48.03 15.25
C HIS A 7 52.30 -48.87 14.91
N ASN A 8 51.29 -48.89 15.80
CA ASN A 8 49.88 -48.82 15.38
C ASN A 8 48.93 -48.64 16.58
N VAL A 9 48.79 -47.40 17.09
CA VAL A 9 47.78 -47.03 18.10
C VAL A 9 46.69 -46.11 17.50
N GLY A 10 46.73 -45.77 16.22
CA GLY A 10 45.85 -44.73 15.66
C GLY A 10 44.53 -45.16 15.01
N LYS A 11 44.34 -46.42 14.59
CA LYS A 11 43.27 -46.78 13.64
C LYS A 11 41.96 -47.35 14.22
N SER A 12 41.78 -47.44 15.55
CA SER A 12 40.69 -48.27 16.11
C SER A 12 39.42 -47.54 16.62
N ARG A 13 39.28 -46.22 16.47
CA ARG A 13 38.06 -45.51 16.95
C ARG A 13 37.07 -45.11 15.86
N LEU A 14 37.50 -44.83 14.63
CA LEU A 14 36.61 -44.44 13.54
C LEU A 14 35.89 -45.63 12.87
N SER A 15 36.48 -46.83 12.86
CA SER A 15 35.85 -48.02 12.25
C SER A 15 34.69 -48.61 13.07
N ARG A 16 34.51 -48.21 14.33
CA ARG A 16 33.37 -48.62 15.18
C ARG A 16 32.05 -47.89 14.84
N PHE A 17 32.13 -46.67 14.30
CA PHE A 17 30.95 -45.88 13.94
C PHE A 17 30.41 -46.17 12.52
N LEU A 18 31.14 -46.95 11.72
CA LEU A 18 30.76 -47.38 10.36
C LEU A 18 30.24 -48.82 10.33
N THR A 19 29.61 -49.30 11.41
CA THR A 19 28.81 -50.53 11.32
C THR A 19 27.44 -50.20 10.72
N PRO A 20 26.83 -51.11 9.93
CA PRO A 20 25.57 -50.84 9.23
C PRO A 20 24.43 -50.38 10.15
N ASN A 21 24.50 -50.69 11.45
CA ASN A 21 23.51 -50.29 12.45
C ASN A 21 23.50 -48.79 12.79
N TYR A 22 24.55 -48.02 12.47
CA TYR A 22 24.61 -46.56 12.72
C TYR A 22 24.54 -45.70 11.46
N LEU A 23 24.45 -46.33 10.28
CA LEU A 23 24.40 -45.62 9.00
C LEU A 23 23.22 -44.63 8.88
N PRO A 24 21.98 -44.97 9.32
CA PRO A 24 20.87 -44.02 9.30
C PRO A 24 21.10 -42.79 10.20
N ALA A 25 21.70 -42.99 11.39
CA ALA A 25 22.03 -41.89 12.30
C ALA A 25 23.10 -40.96 11.71
N ALA A 26 24.09 -41.51 11.00
CA ALA A 26 25.11 -40.73 10.30
C ALA A 26 24.51 -39.88 9.17
N ILE A 27 23.61 -40.44 8.37
CA ILE A 27 22.90 -39.71 7.29
C ILE A 27 22.03 -38.59 7.89
N ALA A 28 21.23 -38.90 8.92
CA ALA A 28 20.39 -37.91 9.59
C ALA A 28 21.21 -36.76 10.19
N THR A 29 22.39 -37.06 10.76
CA THR A 29 23.30 -36.04 11.29
C THR A 29 23.79 -35.09 10.20
N ILE A 30 24.18 -35.62 9.03
CA ILE A 30 24.62 -34.80 7.89
C ILE A 30 23.48 -33.90 7.41
N VAL A 31 22.25 -34.44 7.27
CA VAL A 31 21.07 -33.67 6.84
C VAL A 31 20.77 -32.54 7.83
N VAL A 32 20.79 -32.81 9.14
CA VAL A 32 20.57 -31.79 10.19
C VAL A 32 21.64 -30.70 10.14
N ILE A 33 22.92 -31.06 9.94
CA ILE A 33 24.01 -30.09 9.81
C ILE A 33 23.81 -29.21 8.58
N VAL A 34 23.50 -29.79 7.42
CA VAL A 34 23.27 -29.04 6.18
C VAL A 34 22.05 -28.13 6.30
N ALA A 35 20.94 -28.64 6.83
CA ALA A 35 19.73 -27.85 7.08
C ALA A 35 19.98 -26.72 8.10
N GLY A 36 20.79 -26.98 9.14
CA GLY A 36 21.17 -26.00 10.13
C GLY A 36 22.04 -24.87 9.57
N ILE A 37 23.02 -25.21 8.71
CA ILE A 37 23.83 -24.23 7.98
C ILE A 37 22.95 -23.39 7.06
N PHE A 38 22.03 -24.02 6.33
CA PHE A 38 21.09 -23.32 5.46
C PHE A 38 20.17 -22.38 6.24
N ALA A 39 19.64 -22.82 7.39
CA ALA A 39 18.79 -22.00 8.24
C ALA A 39 19.54 -20.81 8.89
N ASP A 40 20.79 -21.00 9.36
CA ASP A 40 21.63 -19.89 9.87
C ASP A 40 21.93 -18.88 8.75
N HIS A 41 22.16 -19.36 7.52
CA HIS A 41 22.36 -18.52 6.36
C HIS A 41 21.10 -17.72 6.00
N GLN A 42 19.93 -18.36 5.93
CA GLN A 42 18.66 -17.67 5.67
C GLN A 42 18.34 -16.62 6.74
N ASN A 43 18.54 -16.95 8.02
CA ASN A 43 18.31 -16.00 9.12
C ASN A 43 19.22 -14.77 9.02
N ARG A 44 20.48 -14.92 8.59
CA ARG A 44 21.39 -13.81 8.31
C ARG A 44 20.88 -12.93 7.17
N VAL A 45 20.51 -13.53 6.04
CA VAL A 45 20.00 -12.81 4.85
C VAL A 45 18.74 -12.00 5.20
N ILE A 46 17.78 -12.61 5.89
CA ILE A 46 16.53 -11.95 6.30
C ILE A 46 16.81 -10.80 7.27
N SER A 47 17.69 -11.00 8.25
CA SER A 47 18.06 -9.95 9.20
C SER A 47 18.78 -8.77 8.52
N GLU A 48 19.67 -9.04 7.57
CA GLU A 48 20.37 -8.02 6.81
C GLU A 48 19.40 -7.23 5.92
N ALA A 49 18.49 -7.91 5.23
CA ALA A 49 17.44 -7.28 4.42
C ALA A 49 16.52 -6.39 5.27
N ARG A 50 16.10 -6.86 6.45
CA ARG A 50 15.28 -6.08 7.38
C ARG A 50 15.99 -4.82 7.86
N THR A 51 17.28 -4.94 8.22
CA THR A 51 18.08 -3.79 8.68
C THR A 51 18.28 -2.78 7.54
N ARG A 52 18.50 -3.25 6.31
CA ARG A 52 18.57 -2.38 5.11
C ARG A 52 17.27 -1.62 4.86
N SER A 53 16.13 -2.27 5.02
CA SER A 53 14.81 -1.60 4.89
C SER A 53 14.66 -0.48 5.91
N LEU A 54 14.98 -0.74 7.19
CA LEU A 54 14.89 0.28 8.24
C LEU A 54 15.79 1.49 7.97
N VAL A 55 17.02 1.23 7.53
CA VAL A 55 17.97 2.30 7.13
C VAL A 55 17.41 3.10 5.95
N ALA A 56 16.77 2.45 4.97
CA ALA A 56 16.15 3.13 3.83
C ALA A 56 14.94 3.98 4.26
N ASP A 57 14.09 3.46 5.16
CA ASP A 57 12.91 4.14 5.67
C ASP A 57 13.27 5.40 6.46
N GLU A 58 14.37 5.37 7.23
CA GLU A 58 14.88 6.52 7.98
C GLU A 58 15.61 7.53 7.07
N LEU A 59 16.28 7.04 6.02
CA LEU A 59 16.99 7.89 5.05
C LEU A 59 16.05 8.63 4.08
N ALA A 60 14.94 8.01 3.68
CA ALA A 60 13.98 8.55 2.72
C ALA A 60 13.40 9.94 3.07
N PRO A 61 12.92 10.22 4.30
CA PRO A 61 12.42 11.54 4.66
C PRO A 61 13.51 12.62 4.66
N ILE A 62 14.74 12.28 5.06
CA ILE A 62 15.89 13.19 5.01
C ILE A 62 16.23 13.54 3.56
N HIS A 63 16.27 12.53 2.68
CA HIS A 63 16.44 12.70 1.25
C HIS A 63 15.38 13.67 0.67
N SER A 64 14.10 13.40 0.92
CA SER A 64 13.00 14.20 0.37
C SER A 64 13.04 15.65 0.88
N LYS A 65 13.29 15.87 2.18
CA LYS A 65 13.39 17.23 2.73
C LYS A 65 14.59 17.99 2.18
N LEU A 66 15.74 17.32 2.02
CA LEU A 66 16.95 17.92 1.45
C LEU A 66 16.72 18.35 0.00
N GLU A 67 16.17 17.47 -0.83
CA GLU A 67 15.85 17.75 -2.23
C GLU A 67 14.84 18.89 -2.36
N ASN A 68 13.74 18.83 -1.61
CA ASN A 68 12.70 19.85 -1.63
C ASN A 68 13.21 21.22 -1.16
N SER A 69 14.06 21.26 -0.13
CA SER A 69 14.63 22.51 0.37
C SER A 69 15.58 23.14 -0.65
N ILE A 70 16.44 22.36 -1.30
CA ILE A 70 17.35 22.87 -2.33
C ILE A 70 16.55 23.38 -3.54
N ASN A 71 15.59 22.59 -4.03
CA ASN A 71 14.76 22.97 -5.17
C ASN A 71 13.88 24.19 -4.85
N GLY A 72 13.32 24.27 -3.65
CA GLY A 72 12.54 25.42 -3.17
C GLY A 72 13.36 26.72 -3.22
N ASN A 73 14.55 26.73 -2.61
CA ASN A 73 15.44 27.90 -2.64
C ASN A 73 15.83 28.29 -4.08
N ILE A 74 16.02 27.31 -4.97
CA ILE A 74 16.34 27.57 -6.38
C ILE A 74 15.15 28.24 -7.11
N GLN A 75 13.91 27.81 -6.85
CA GLN A 75 12.73 28.40 -7.49
C GLN A 75 12.49 29.84 -7.05
N LEU A 76 12.70 30.16 -5.77
CA LEU A 76 12.58 31.53 -5.26
C LEU A 76 13.50 32.50 -6.02
N VAL A 77 14.72 32.06 -6.34
CA VAL A 77 15.70 32.89 -7.06
C VAL A 77 15.36 33.04 -8.54
N ARG A 78 14.72 32.04 -9.17
CA ARG A 78 14.30 32.11 -10.58
C ARG A 78 13.33 33.26 -10.87
N GLY A 79 12.44 33.58 -9.94
CA GLY A 79 11.55 34.73 -10.05
C GLY A 79 12.34 36.04 -10.20
N LEU A 80 13.31 36.27 -9.32
CA LEU A 80 14.18 37.45 -9.34
C LEU A 80 14.99 37.57 -10.64
N ILE A 81 15.47 36.45 -11.19
CA ILE A 81 16.23 36.44 -12.44
C ILE A 81 15.37 36.90 -13.63
N GLY A 82 14.10 36.50 -13.66
CA GLY A 82 13.16 36.95 -14.69
C GLY A 82 13.03 38.47 -14.73
N THR A 83 12.91 39.09 -13.56
CA THR A 83 12.82 40.56 -13.43
C THR A 83 14.12 41.27 -13.79
N ILE A 84 15.28 40.74 -13.39
CA ILE A 84 16.58 41.33 -13.78
C ILE A 84 16.79 41.20 -15.31
N ALA A 85 16.30 40.13 -15.93
CA ALA A 85 16.39 39.96 -17.38
C ALA A 85 15.55 40.99 -18.17
N THR A 86 14.46 41.50 -17.58
CA THR A 86 13.62 42.56 -18.17
C THR A 86 14.11 43.96 -17.81
N GLU A 87 14.82 44.12 -16.68
CA GLU A 87 15.38 45.39 -16.19
C GLU A 87 16.91 45.32 -16.03
N PRO A 88 17.70 45.29 -17.13
CA PRO A 88 19.15 45.06 -17.07
C PRO A 88 19.96 46.20 -16.41
N GLU A 89 19.40 47.40 -16.33
CA GLU A 89 20.01 48.59 -15.70
C GLU A 89 19.57 48.77 -14.22
N MET A 90 19.15 47.66 -13.58
CA MET A 90 18.69 47.66 -12.19
C MET A 90 19.76 48.19 -11.23
N GLN A 91 19.35 49.06 -10.31
CA GLN A 91 20.20 49.60 -9.25
C GLN A 91 20.06 48.79 -7.96
N GLN A 92 21.07 48.88 -7.08
CA GLN A 92 21.13 48.18 -5.80
C GLN A 92 19.86 48.33 -4.94
N GLN A 93 19.23 49.51 -4.93
CA GLN A 93 18.02 49.74 -4.13
C GLN A 93 16.84 48.89 -4.60
N ARG A 94 16.61 48.83 -5.93
CA ARG A 94 15.57 47.99 -6.54
C ARG A 94 15.85 46.51 -6.37
N PHE A 95 17.11 46.10 -6.50
CA PHE A 95 17.54 44.72 -6.24
C PHE A 95 17.28 44.31 -4.78
N ALA A 96 17.56 45.20 -3.83
CA ALA A 96 17.32 44.95 -2.41
C ALA A 96 15.82 44.79 -2.08
N GLU A 97 14.94 45.63 -2.66
CA GLU A 97 13.49 45.52 -2.49
C GLU A 97 12.96 44.16 -2.99
N LEU A 98 13.39 43.73 -4.18
CA LEU A 98 12.99 42.45 -4.77
C LEU A 98 13.60 41.25 -4.04
N ALA A 99 14.82 41.38 -3.54
CA ALA A 99 15.46 40.32 -2.77
C ALA A 99 14.86 40.22 -1.36
N GLN A 100 14.42 41.32 -0.75
CA GLN A 100 13.85 41.31 0.59
C GLN A 100 12.63 40.39 0.72
N SER A 101 11.74 40.37 -0.29
CA SER A 101 10.55 39.51 -0.29
C SER A 101 10.90 38.01 -0.23
N ILE A 102 12.01 37.61 -0.85
CA ILE A 102 12.52 36.23 -0.85
C ILE A 102 13.05 35.81 0.54
N PHE A 103 13.55 36.77 1.33
CA PHE A 103 14.08 36.51 2.68
C PHE A 103 13.02 36.61 3.78
N THR A 104 11.87 37.23 3.51
CA THR A 104 10.73 37.27 4.46
C THR A 104 9.97 35.95 4.54
N GLU A 105 10.03 35.11 3.51
CA GLU A 105 9.57 33.72 3.56
C GLU A 105 10.63 32.84 4.25
N ARG A 106 10.23 31.70 4.85
CA ARG A 106 11.16 30.75 5.51
C ARG A 106 12.12 30.12 4.48
N SER A 107 13.15 30.84 4.05
CA SER A 107 14.20 30.37 3.15
C SER A 107 15.50 30.09 3.91
N GLN A 108 16.34 29.22 3.35
CA GLN A 108 17.70 28.97 3.85
C GLN A 108 18.73 29.82 3.10
N LEU A 109 18.29 30.88 2.42
CA LEU A 109 19.16 31.79 1.71
C LEU A 109 19.86 32.71 2.69
N ARG A 110 21.18 32.81 2.53
CA ARG A 110 22.06 33.66 3.34
C ARG A 110 22.35 34.99 2.68
N ASN A 111 22.55 34.98 1.36
CA ASN A 111 22.63 36.20 0.55
C ASN A 111 22.31 35.90 -0.92
N LEU A 112 21.97 36.97 -1.65
CA LEU A 112 21.87 37.02 -3.11
C LEU A 112 22.82 38.08 -3.63
N ALA A 113 23.58 37.78 -4.68
CA ALA A 113 24.49 38.71 -5.33
C ALA A 113 24.28 38.69 -6.85
N ALA A 114 24.10 39.85 -7.46
CA ALA A 114 24.02 39.97 -8.92
C ALA A 114 25.30 40.60 -9.47
N ALA A 115 25.80 40.00 -10.56
CA ALA A 115 27.07 40.33 -11.17
C ALA A 115 26.92 40.53 -12.69
N PRO A 116 26.50 41.73 -13.13
CA PRO A 116 26.59 42.11 -14.53
C PRO A 116 28.05 42.01 -15.01
N ASP A 117 28.26 41.45 -16.20
CA ASP A 117 29.61 41.15 -16.75
C ASP A 117 30.55 40.41 -15.77
N LEU A 118 29.99 39.55 -14.91
CA LEU A 118 30.72 38.77 -13.90
C LEU A 118 31.41 39.59 -12.79
N VAL A 119 31.07 40.87 -12.64
CA VAL A 119 31.52 41.71 -11.52
C VAL A 119 30.35 41.98 -10.60
N VAL A 120 30.44 41.54 -9.33
CA VAL A 120 29.36 41.73 -8.35
C VAL A 120 29.15 43.22 -8.11
N SER A 121 28.01 43.76 -8.54
CA SER A 121 27.63 45.16 -8.31
C SER A 121 26.48 45.29 -7.32
N MET A 122 25.73 44.22 -7.10
CA MET A 122 24.55 44.23 -6.22
C MET A 122 24.53 43.04 -5.27
N VAL A 123 24.11 43.26 -4.02
CA VAL A 123 24.04 42.23 -2.98
C VAL A 123 22.94 42.48 -1.96
N TYR A 124 22.31 41.42 -1.45
CA TYR A 124 21.30 41.51 -0.39
C TYR A 124 21.40 40.30 0.56
N PRO A 125 21.34 40.49 1.89
CA PRO A 125 21.42 41.78 2.59
C PRO A 125 22.80 42.43 2.40
N VAL A 126 22.87 43.77 2.39
CA VAL A 126 24.15 44.50 2.24
C VAL A 126 25.01 44.34 3.49
N GLU A 127 24.38 44.45 4.66
CA GLU A 127 25.05 44.30 5.96
C GLU A 127 25.72 42.92 6.07
N GLY A 128 27.02 42.90 6.29
CA GLY A 128 27.83 41.69 6.39
C GLY A 128 28.28 41.07 5.06
N ASN A 129 27.85 41.63 3.91
CA ASN A 129 28.25 41.18 2.57
C ASN A 129 28.97 42.26 1.75
N GLU A 130 29.41 43.35 2.37
CA GLU A 130 30.04 44.50 1.70
C GLU A 130 31.32 44.09 0.95
N LYS A 131 32.05 43.10 1.48
CA LYS A 131 33.26 42.54 0.85
C LYS A 131 32.99 41.79 -0.46
N ALA A 132 31.73 41.45 -0.75
CA ALA A 132 31.36 40.80 -2.01
C ALA A 132 31.18 41.81 -3.16
N VAL A 133 30.88 43.07 -2.85
CA VAL A 133 30.69 44.12 -3.87
C VAL A 133 32.04 44.48 -4.50
N GLY A 134 32.10 44.53 -5.82
CA GLY A 134 33.31 44.72 -6.61
C GLY A 134 34.10 43.44 -6.89
N LEU A 135 33.62 42.27 -6.45
CA LEU A 135 34.29 41.00 -6.73
C LEU A 135 34.15 40.63 -8.21
N ASP A 136 35.27 40.55 -8.92
CA ASP A 136 35.33 40.02 -10.28
C ASP A 136 35.56 38.50 -10.26
N TYR A 137 34.56 37.73 -10.72
CA TYR A 137 34.65 36.27 -10.75
C TYR A 137 35.74 35.74 -11.69
N ARG A 138 36.21 36.54 -12.66
CA ARG A 138 37.29 36.16 -13.59
C ARG A 138 38.65 36.10 -12.90
N ASN A 139 38.83 36.91 -11.84
CA ASN A 139 40.10 37.04 -11.11
C ASN A 139 40.15 36.21 -9.81
N ASN A 140 39.04 35.58 -9.40
CA ASN A 140 38.98 34.77 -8.19
C ASN A 140 39.16 33.28 -8.50
N GLU A 141 40.37 32.73 -8.30
CA GLU A 141 40.70 31.33 -8.62
C GLU A 141 39.71 30.30 -8.05
N LYS A 142 39.19 30.51 -6.84
CA LYS A 142 38.26 29.57 -6.17
C LYS A 142 36.85 29.58 -6.76
N GLN A 143 36.41 30.71 -7.32
CA GLN A 143 35.03 30.88 -7.80
C GLN A 143 34.92 30.97 -9.34
N ARG A 144 36.05 31.15 -10.03
CA ARG A 144 36.16 31.31 -11.49
C ARG A 144 35.58 30.14 -12.26
N ALA A 145 35.92 28.91 -11.88
CA ALA A 145 35.49 27.71 -12.61
C ALA A 145 33.96 27.58 -12.68
N GLY A 146 33.27 27.87 -11.57
CA GLY A 146 31.81 27.82 -11.52
C GLY A 146 31.14 28.95 -12.32
N ALA A 147 31.68 30.16 -12.26
CA ALA A 147 31.16 31.32 -13.00
C ALA A 147 31.35 31.18 -14.52
N LEU A 148 32.53 30.73 -14.96
CA LEU A 148 32.79 30.48 -16.38
C LEU A 148 31.93 29.34 -16.93
N ARG A 149 31.69 28.29 -16.14
CA ARG A 149 30.80 27.19 -16.55
C ARG A 149 29.37 27.66 -16.78
N VAL A 150 28.85 28.59 -15.97
CA VAL A 150 27.53 29.22 -16.21
C VAL A 150 27.53 30.04 -17.50
N MET A 151 28.58 30.83 -17.73
CA MET A 151 28.71 31.65 -18.94
C MET A 151 28.77 30.80 -20.22
N GLU A 152 29.53 29.71 -20.20
CA GLU A 152 29.70 28.79 -21.33
C GLU A 152 28.45 27.94 -21.57
N THR A 153 27.91 27.32 -20.51
CA THR A 153 26.80 26.37 -20.65
C THR A 153 25.43 27.03 -20.68
N ARG A 154 25.33 28.28 -20.20
CA ARG A 154 24.07 29.01 -19.98
C ARG A 154 23.06 28.23 -19.15
N LYS A 155 23.55 27.37 -18.25
CA LYS A 155 22.73 26.58 -17.31
C LYS A 155 23.08 26.95 -15.88
N LEU A 156 22.13 26.75 -14.98
CA LEU A 156 22.35 26.83 -13.55
C LEU A 156 23.49 25.88 -13.15
N VAL A 157 24.43 26.40 -12.38
CA VAL A 157 25.50 25.61 -11.76
C VAL A 157 25.39 25.73 -10.26
N LEU A 158 25.22 24.59 -9.60
CA LEU A 158 25.35 24.48 -8.17
C LEU A 158 26.80 24.14 -7.82
N ALA A 159 27.42 24.92 -6.93
CA ALA A 159 28.77 24.70 -6.45
C ALA A 159 28.78 24.72 -4.92
N GLY A 160 29.44 23.76 -4.29
CA GLY A 160 29.53 23.69 -2.85
C GLY A 160 29.34 22.29 -2.27
N PRO A 161 29.63 22.13 -0.96
CA PRO A 161 29.88 23.19 0.04
C PRO A 161 31.20 23.95 -0.20
N VAL A 162 31.20 25.27 -0.06
CA VAL A 162 32.41 26.11 -0.15
C VAL A 162 32.48 27.09 1.01
N GLU A 163 33.70 27.44 1.43
CA GLU A 163 33.91 28.54 2.37
C GLU A 163 33.66 29.88 1.68
N LEU A 164 32.75 30.66 2.28
CA LEU A 164 32.35 31.95 1.77
C LEU A 164 33.36 33.02 2.18
N VAL A 165 33.55 34.04 1.35
CA VAL A 165 34.47 35.17 1.64
C VAL A 165 34.00 35.95 2.86
N GLN A 166 32.70 35.90 3.17
CA GLN A 166 32.05 36.51 4.32
C GLN A 166 32.12 35.64 5.60
N GLY A 167 32.72 34.44 5.54
CA GLY A 167 32.80 33.48 6.65
C GLY A 167 31.65 32.46 6.68
N GLY A 168 31.91 31.26 7.19
CA GLY A 168 30.97 30.12 7.17
C GLY A 168 30.96 29.35 5.84
N GLN A 169 30.19 28.26 5.78
CA GLN A 169 30.05 27.43 4.58
C GLN A 169 28.70 27.66 3.90
N GLY A 170 28.66 27.57 2.58
CA GLY A 170 27.43 27.69 1.82
C GLY A 170 27.46 26.89 0.54
N LEU A 171 26.26 26.64 0.03
CA LEU A 171 26.01 26.09 -1.29
C LEU A 171 25.63 27.24 -2.23
N ILE A 172 26.38 27.43 -3.30
CA ILE A 172 26.21 28.55 -4.22
C ILE A 172 25.50 28.08 -5.48
N GLY A 173 24.25 28.49 -5.66
CA GLY A 173 23.53 28.38 -6.93
C GLY A 173 23.87 29.57 -7.81
N ARG A 174 24.50 29.34 -8.96
CA ARG A 174 24.82 30.39 -9.95
C ARG A 174 23.91 30.29 -11.15
N PHE A 175 23.14 31.35 -11.36
CA PHE A 175 22.11 31.40 -12.37
C PHE A 175 22.51 32.37 -13.49
N PRO A 176 22.43 31.96 -14.76
CA PRO A 176 22.69 32.86 -15.88
C PRO A 176 21.53 33.86 -16.02
N VAL A 177 21.86 35.14 -16.22
CA VAL A 177 20.89 36.14 -16.64
C VAL A 177 21.11 36.43 -18.11
N ILE A 178 20.05 36.32 -18.90
CA ILE A 178 20.09 36.48 -20.35
C ILE A 178 19.03 37.53 -20.72
N THR A 179 19.45 38.59 -21.41
CA THR A 179 18.60 39.74 -21.73
C THR A 179 18.33 39.84 -23.23
N GLY A 180 17.11 40.25 -23.60
CA GLY A 180 16.70 40.59 -24.97
C GLY A 180 16.47 39.40 -25.92
N GLU A 181 15.83 39.67 -27.07
CA GLU A 181 15.49 38.67 -28.10
C GLU A 181 16.72 37.94 -28.70
N GLY A 182 17.90 38.57 -28.64
CA GLY A 182 19.18 38.00 -29.10
C GLY A 182 19.91 37.07 -28.11
N LYS A 183 19.30 36.74 -26.96
CA LYS A 183 19.90 35.91 -25.89
C LYS A 183 21.31 36.37 -25.48
N ARG A 184 21.50 37.67 -25.25
CA ARG A 184 22.79 38.23 -24.79
C ARG A 184 23.00 37.88 -23.32
N PHE A 185 24.17 37.32 -22.99
CA PHE A 185 24.54 37.05 -21.59
C PHE A 185 24.80 38.38 -20.89
N TRP A 186 23.98 38.69 -19.88
CA TRP A 186 24.10 39.90 -19.07
C TRP A 186 25.09 39.71 -17.92
N GLY A 187 25.09 38.52 -17.33
CA GLY A 187 25.87 38.22 -16.15
C GLY A 187 25.26 37.04 -15.40
N LEU A 188 25.50 36.97 -14.10
CA LEU A 188 24.94 35.92 -13.26
C LEU A 188 24.38 36.44 -11.94
N VAL A 189 23.43 35.71 -11.39
CA VAL A 189 22.97 35.87 -10.00
C VAL A 189 23.51 34.67 -9.21
N SER A 190 24.19 34.94 -8.11
CA SER A 190 24.64 33.93 -7.15
C SER A 190 23.72 33.95 -5.94
N ALA A 191 23.13 32.81 -5.64
CA ALA A 191 22.39 32.58 -4.41
C ALA A 191 23.16 31.67 -3.48
N VAL A 192 23.38 32.13 -2.26
CA VAL A 192 24.10 31.37 -1.24
C VAL A 192 23.10 30.77 -0.29
N ILE A 193 22.98 29.45 -0.29
CA ILE A 193 22.18 28.69 0.66
C ILE A 193 23.08 28.35 1.86
N ASP A 194 22.61 28.67 3.07
CA ASP A 194 23.27 28.31 4.32
C ASP A 194 23.22 26.80 4.50
N ILE A 195 24.40 26.17 4.47
CA ILE A 195 24.46 24.72 4.45
C ILE A 195 24.20 24.12 5.84
N ASP A 196 24.58 24.81 6.90
CA ASP A 196 24.37 24.35 8.26
C ASP A 196 22.88 24.40 8.63
N GLN A 197 22.18 25.43 8.17
CA GLN A 197 20.72 25.52 8.30
C GLN A 197 20.01 24.47 7.44
N LEU A 198 20.44 24.27 6.20
CA LEU A 198 19.92 23.21 5.32
C LEU A 198 20.06 21.82 5.94
N TYR A 199 21.18 21.53 6.60
CA TYR A 199 21.39 20.25 7.31
C TYR A 199 20.50 20.09 8.54
N ARG A 200 20.26 21.15 9.30
CA ARG A 200 19.33 21.12 10.45
C ARG A 200 17.89 20.92 9.99
N ASP A 201 17.44 21.67 8.99
CA ASP A 201 16.04 21.64 8.51
C ASP A 201 15.70 20.31 7.81
N SER A 202 16.69 19.70 7.14
CA SER A 202 16.53 18.35 6.54
C SER A 202 16.57 17.21 7.57
N GLY A 203 16.97 17.50 8.82
CA GLY A 203 17.13 16.49 9.87
C GLY A 203 18.42 15.68 9.78
N LEU A 204 19.34 16.07 8.89
CA LEU A 204 20.61 15.38 8.62
C LEU A 204 21.55 15.34 9.84
N VAL A 205 21.44 16.31 10.74
CA VAL A 205 22.26 16.44 11.97
C VAL A 205 21.45 16.16 13.24
N SER A 206 20.31 15.46 13.13
CA SER A 206 19.50 15.11 14.30
C SER A 206 20.26 14.13 15.21
N PRO A 207 20.35 14.38 16.53
CA PRO A 207 21.08 13.53 17.48
C PRO A 207 20.45 12.14 17.65
N ASP A 208 19.17 12.00 17.32
CA ASP A 208 18.36 10.79 17.54
C ASP A 208 18.39 9.81 16.36
N LEU A 209 19.27 10.02 15.37
CA LEU A 209 19.40 9.12 14.23
C LEU A 209 20.08 7.80 14.62
N ASP A 210 19.47 6.70 14.20
CA ASP A 210 19.98 5.33 14.32
C ASP A 210 20.86 4.93 13.11
N ILE A 211 21.12 5.89 12.22
CA ILE A 211 21.95 5.75 11.02
C ILE A 211 23.10 6.75 10.98
N ASP A 212 24.25 6.30 10.46
CA ASP A 212 25.34 7.18 10.05
C ASP A 212 25.18 7.51 8.56
N ILE A 213 25.22 8.80 8.23
CA ILE A 213 24.94 9.32 6.88
C ILE A 213 26.19 9.98 6.29
N ALA A 214 26.43 9.79 4.99
CA ALA A 214 27.40 10.55 4.21
C ALA A 214 26.79 11.04 2.89
N ILE A 215 27.25 12.21 2.42
CA ILE A 215 26.85 12.77 1.12
C ILE A 215 28.08 12.97 0.24
N ALA A 216 27.99 12.50 -1.00
CA ALA A 216 28.98 12.65 -2.06
C ALA A 216 28.39 13.31 -3.31
N GLY A 217 29.28 13.73 -4.22
CA GLY A 217 28.86 14.39 -5.45
C GLY A 217 29.05 15.91 -5.42
N ARG A 218 30.03 16.41 -4.65
CA ARG A 218 30.38 17.84 -4.57
C ARG A 218 30.32 18.49 -5.96
N ASP A 219 29.70 19.67 -6.05
CA ASP A 219 29.47 20.43 -7.29
C ASP A 219 28.55 19.75 -8.33
N GLY A 220 27.71 18.81 -7.89
CA GLY A 220 26.71 18.12 -8.73
C GLY A 220 27.30 16.98 -9.58
N LEU A 221 28.50 16.49 -9.24
CA LEU A 221 29.23 15.49 -10.03
C LEU A 221 28.80 14.04 -9.75
N GLY A 222 27.75 13.82 -8.95
CA GLY A 222 27.18 12.50 -8.67
C GLY A 222 28.22 11.50 -8.16
N ARG A 223 28.34 10.36 -8.84
CA ARG A 223 29.27 9.28 -8.48
C ARG A 223 30.75 9.65 -8.54
N HIS A 224 31.11 10.69 -9.30
CA HIS A 224 32.49 11.13 -9.48
C HIS A 224 32.91 12.27 -8.54
N GLY A 225 31.97 12.84 -7.78
CA GLY A 225 32.29 13.89 -6.81
C GLY A 225 32.79 13.36 -5.48
N SER A 226 33.60 14.17 -4.78
CA SER A 226 34.10 13.86 -3.44
C SER A 226 32.98 13.87 -2.39
N VAL A 227 33.22 13.14 -1.30
CA VAL A 227 32.39 13.19 -0.08
C VAL A 227 32.60 14.55 0.58
N PHE A 228 31.51 15.22 0.95
CA PHE A 228 31.56 16.53 1.58
C PHE A 228 30.75 16.63 2.87
N PHE A 229 29.97 15.61 3.20
CA PHE A 229 29.26 15.48 4.47
C PHE A 229 29.42 14.04 5.00
N GLY A 230 29.61 13.90 6.31
CA GLY A 230 29.76 12.60 6.96
C GLY A 230 31.10 11.89 6.69
N ASP A 231 31.21 10.66 7.17
CA ASP A 231 32.42 9.85 7.01
C ASP A 231 32.47 9.19 5.62
N ALA A 232 33.54 9.45 4.87
CA ALA A 232 33.76 8.86 3.55
C ALA A 232 33.88 7.32 3.57
N THR A 233 34.16 6.70 4.72
CA THR A 233 34.20 5.23 4.84
C THR A 233 32.82 4.59 4.65
N ILE A 234 31.72 5.34 4.84
CA ILE A 234 30.34 4.84 4.70
C ILE A 234 30.08 4.28 3.30
N PHE A 235 30.57 4.96 2.25
CA PHE A 235 30.48 4.50 0.85
C PHE A 235 31.21 3.18 0.58
N ARG A 236 32.08 2.72 1.49
CA ARG A 236 32.77 1.42 1.41
C ARG A 236 32.12 0.32 2.25
N LYS A 237 31.16 0.68 3.12
CA LYS A 237 30.47 -0.23 4.04
C LYS A 237 29.14 -0.73 3.43
N THR A 238 29.08 -1.02 2.13
CA THR A 238 27.86 -1.50 1.43
C THR A 238 26.56 -0.77 1.87
N PRO A 239 26.54 0.58 1.77
CA PRO A 239 25.46 1.40 2.31
C PRO A 239 24.16 1.25 1.51
N VAL A 240 23.07 1.75 2.09
CA VAL A 240 21.88 2.12 1.32
C VAL A 240 22.17 3.46 0.66
N GLU A 241 22.10 3.53 -0.67
CA GLU A 241 22.37 4.76 -1.44
C GLU A 241 21.09 5.26 -2.11
N ILE A 242 20.89 6.57 -2.10
CA ILE A 242 19.83 7.27 -2.83
C ILE A 242 20.46 8.44 -3.60
N ASP A 243 20.07 8.61 -4.86
CA ASP A 243 20.50 9.74 -5.69
C ASP A 243 19.58 10.95 -5.44
N VAL A 244 20.15 12.08 -5.02
CA VAL A 244 19.44 13.37 -4.90
C VAL A 244 19.56 14.10 -6.24
N ALA A 245 18.43 14.32 -6.92
CA ALA A 245 18.41 15.03 -8.19
C ALA A 245 18.58 16.54 -7.98
N LEU A 246 19.54 17.15 -8.67
CA LEU A 246 19.82 18.58 -8.58
C LEU A 246 19.78 19.23 -9.96
N PRO A 247 19.40 20.51 -10.07
CA PRO A 247 19.48 21.24 -11.32
C PRO A 247 20.91 21.31 -11.86
N GLY A 248 21.23 20.51 -12.87
CA GLY A 248 22.54 20.45 -13.51
C GLY A 248 23.50 19.38 -12.96
N GLY A 249 23.03 18.45 -12.12
CA GLY A 249 23.85 17.37 -11.57
C GLY A 249 23.09 16.44 -10.63
N SER A 250 23.81 15.62 -9.85
CA SER A 250 23.22 14.84 -8.76
C SER A 250 24.16 14.74 -7.56
N TRP A 251 23.59 14.52 -6.39
CA TRP A 251 24.33 14.06 -5.20
C TRP A 251 23.96 12.62 -4.89
N ARG A 252 24.79 11.97 -4.09
CA ARG A 252 24.49 10.66 -3.50
C ARG A 252 24.47 10.80 -2.01
N ILE A 253 23.37 10.39 -1.40
CA ILE A 253 23.29 10.19 0.03
C ILE A 253 23.39 8.70 0.33
N ALA A 254 24.29 8.35 1.25
CA ALA A 254 24.55 6.98 1.67
C ALA A 254 24.35 6.87 3.17
N ALA A 255 23.67 5.82 3.60
CA ALA A 255 23.46 5.54 5.02
C ALA A 255 23.83 4.09 5.38
N VAL A 256 24.33 3.93 6.60
CA VAL A 256 24.57 2.64 7.27
C VAL A 256 23.98 2.71 8.68
N PRO A 257 23.55 1.59 9.27
CA PRO A 257 23.12 1.59 10.66
C PRO A 257 24.28 1.98 11.58
N LYS A 258 23.96 2.72 12.64
CA LYS A 258 24.93 3.17 13.64
C LYS A 258 25.61 1.97 14.30
N GLY A 259 26.94 1.93 14.23
CA GLY A 259 27.72 0.76 14.67
C GLY A 259 27.96 -0.30 13.58
N GLY A 260 27.47 -0.08 12.36
CA GLY A 260 27.70 -0.93 11.19
C GLY A 260 26.73 -2.10 11.04
N TRP A 261 26.87 -2.86 9.95
CA TRP A 261 25.99 -3.99 9.69
C TRP A 261 26.17 -5.08 10.76
N PRO A 262 25.08 -5.50 11.43
CA PRO A 262 25.18 -6.53 12.46
C PRO A 262 25.71 -7.83 11.86
N ALA A 263 26.90 -8.27 12.28
CA ALA A 263 27.56 -9.48 11.77
C ALA A 263 26.81 -10.78 12.16
N THR A 264 26.01 -10.72 13.23
CA THR A 264 25.16 -11.82 13.68
C THR A 264 23.78 -11.30 14.08
N PRO A 265 22.69 -11.88 13.56
CA PRO A 265 21.34 -11.58 14.01
C PRO A 265 21.19 -11.81 15.52
N GLN A 266 20.42 -10.97 16.22
CA GLN A 266 20.22 -11.09 17.68
C GLN A 266 19.62 -12.45 18.08
N ASN A 267 18.77 -13.03 17.22
CA ASN A 267 18.14 -14.33 17.42
C ASN A 267 19.03 -15.53 17.00
N ALA A 268 20.28 -15.31 16.57
CA ALA A 268 21.12 -16.38 16.01
C ALA A 268 21.32 -17.54 16.99
N TRP A 269 21.55 -17.26 18.28
CA TRP A 269 21.68 -18.30 19.29
C TRP A 269 20.38 -19.05 19.55
N THR A 270 19.24 -18.36 19.53
CA THR A 270 17.92 -18.99 19.67
C THR A 270 17.66 -19.94 18.51
N VAL A 271 17.91 -19.51 17.27
CA VAL A 271 17.76 -20.35 16.07
C VAL A 271 18.71 -21.55 16.12
N ARG A 272 19.98 -21.35 16.48
CA ARG A 272 20.96 -22.44 16.64
C ARG A 272 20.58 -23.43 17.72
N LEU A 273 20.04 -22.95 18.85
CA LEU A 273 19.57 -23.80 19.94
C LEU A 273 18.38 -24.64 19.49
N LEU A 274 17.42 -24.05 18.76
CA LEU A 274 16.27 -24.77 18.20
C LEU A 274 16.71 -25.83 17.18
N ILE A 275 17.66 -25.52 16.29
CA ILE A 275 18.24 -26.48 15.36
C ILE A 275 18.93 -27.62 16.11
N LEU A 276 19.68 -27.32 17.17
CA LEU A 276 20.39 -28.31 17.98
C LEU A 276 19.40 -29.22 18.74
N LEU A 277 18.35 -28.65 19.33
CA LEU A 277 17.31 -29.40 20.01
C LEU A 277 16.54 -30.30 19.03
N GLY A 278 16.12 -29.75 17.87
CA GLY A 278 15.49 -30.53 16.80
C GLY A 278 16.39 -31.65 16.29
N GLY A 279 17.68 -31.35 16.06
CA GLY A 279 18.69 -32.33 15.69
C GLY A 279 18.85 -33.45 16.71
N LEU A 280 18.87 -33.12 18.01
CA LEU A 280 18.97 -34.08 19.10
C LEU A 280 17.74 -35.00 19.15
N THR A 281 16.54 -34.47 18.89
CA THR A 281 15.31 -35.28 18.84
C THR A 281 15.25 -36.25 17.66
N ILE A 282 15.95 -35.95 16.56
CA ILE A 282 16.01 -36.83 15.38
C ILE A 282 17.15 -37.84 15.52
N VAL A 283 18.37 -37.36 15.81
CA VAL A 283 19.59 -38.17 15.81
C VAL A 283 19.71 -39.00 17.10
N GLY A 284 19.29 -38.46 18.25
CA GLY A 284 19.38 -39.11 19.56
C GLY A 284 18.70 -40.49 19.60
N PRO A 285 17.41 -40.59 19.22
CA PRO A 285 16.72 -41.87 19.14
C PRO A 285 17.38 -42.83 18.15
N MET A 286 17.86 -42.36 16.99
CA MET A 286 18.52 -43.22 16.00
C MET A 286 19.85 -43.81 16.50
N ILE A 287 20.66 -43.03 17.21
CA ILE A 287 21.88 -43.53 17.87
C ILE A 287 21.52 -44.54 18.97
N MET A 288 20.46 -44.26 19.75
CA MET A 288 19.98 -45.16 20.79
C MET A 288 19.46 -46.47 20.21
N THR A 289 18.70 -46.43 19.12
CA THR A 289 18.25 -47.63 18.38
C THR A 289 19.45 -48.40 17.83
N GLY A 290 20.46 -47.74 17.24
CA GLY A 290 21.69 -48.39 16.78
C GLY A 290 22.42 -49.12 17.92
N ARG A 291 22.51 -48.51 19.11
CA ARG A 291 23.06 -49.13 20.33
C ARG A 291 22.24 -50.33 20.78
N LEU A 292 20.93 -50.16 20.96
CA LEU A 292 20.01 -51.22 21.38
C LEU A 292 20.01 -52.40 20.41
N THR A 293 20.13 -52.16 19.11
CA THR A 293 20.15 -53.22 18.10
C THR A 293 21.47 -53.98 18.13
N THR A 294 22.57 -53.30 18.42
CA THR A 294 23.90 -53.93 18.58
C THR A 294 23.94 -54.78 19.87
N GLU A 295 23.44 -54.26 20.99
CA GLU A 295 23.29 -55.02 22.25
C GLU A 295 22.33 -56.20 22.10
N ARG A 296 21.22 -56.03 21.38
CA ARG A 296 20.27 -57.11 21.08
C ARG A 296 20.92 -58.22 20.26
N GLN A 297 21.76 -57.88 19.28
CA GLN A 297 22.46 -58.87 18.46
C GLN A 297 23.52 -59.64 19.27
N GLU A 298 24.18 -59.00 20.23
CA GLU A 298 25.08 -59.65 21.18
C GLU A 298 24.32 -60.55 22.17
N ASN A 299 23.19 -60.07 22.70
CA ASN A 299 22.32 -60.83 23.60
C ASN A 299 21.66 -62.04 22.90
N ILE A 300 21.28 -61.93 21.62
CA ILE A 300 20.71 -63.05 20.85
C ILE A 300 21.77 -64.12 20.55
N ARG A 301 23.03 -63.72 20.33
CA ARG A 301 24.15 -64.67 20.17
C ARG A 301 24.52 -65.35 21.49
N ALA A 302 24.36 -64.67 22.63
CA ALA A 302 24.48 -65.26 23.96
C ALA A 302 23.30 -66.21 24.29
N LEU A 303 22.07 -65.85 23.90
CA LEU A 303 20.86 -66.63 24.11
C LEU A 303 20.88 -67.97 23.36
N LYS A 304 21.55 -68.01 22.20
CA LYS A 304 21.73 -69.24 21.41
C LYS A 304 22.63 -70.27 22.10
N ARG A 305 23.51 -69.87 23.03
CA ARG A 305 24.32 -70.77 23.88
C ARG A 305 23.57 -71.25 25.13
N SER A 306 22.60 -70.46 25.63
CA SER A 306 21.74 -70.87 26.76
C SER A 306 20.72 -71.97 26.38
N LYS A 307 20.61 -72.29 25.09
CA LYS A 307 19.70 -73.33 24.58
C LYS A 307 20.22 -74.75 24.81
N ASP A 308 21.54 -74.92 24.98
CA ASP A 308 22.16 -76.21 25.34
C ASP A 308 21.99 -76.53 26.84
N LEU A 309 21.59 -75.53 27.64
CA LEU A 309 21.32 -75.60 29.08
C LEU A 309 19.99 -76.30 29.44
N LEU A 310 19.44 -77.09 28.50
CA LEU A 310 18.26 -77.93 28.73
C LEU A 310 18.57 -79.13 29.64
N GLN A 311 19.84 -79.43 29.91
CA GLN A 311 20.22 -80.31 31.03
C GLN A 311 20.16 -79.62 32.41
N GLU A 312 20.03 -78.29 32.46
CA GLU A 312 19.83 -77.49 33.69
C GLU A 312 18.35 -77.33 34.07
N LEU A 313 17.45 -78.09 33.41
CA LEU A 313 16.02 -78.13 33.72
C LEU A 313 15.73 -78.56 35.17
N SER A 314 16.60 -79.39 35.76
CA SER A 314 16.46 -79.85 37.15
C SER A 314 16.85 -78.76 38.18
N HIS A 315 17.80 -77.88 37.85
CA HIS A 315 18.16 -76.71 38.66
C HIS A 315 17.19 -75.53 38.46
N ARG A 316 16.59 -75.42 37.26
CA ARG A 316 15.59 -74.42 36.89
C ARG A 316 14.27 -74.52 37.65
N LEU A 317 13.82 -75.69 38.10
CA LEU A 317 12.57 -75.79 38.86
C LEU A 317 12.68 -75.13 40.24
N LYS A 318 13.88 -75.16 40.83
CA LYS A 318 14.20 -74.55 42.12
C LYS A 318 14.39 -73.02 42.01
N ILE A 319 15.06 -72.56 40.94
CA ILE A 319 15.21 -71.12 40.62
C ILE A 319 13.89 -70.51 40.12
N ALA A 320 13.01 -71.26 39.44
CA ALA A 320 11.72 -70.75 38.94
C ALA A 320 10.77 -70.33 40.08
N LEU A 321 10.84 -71.00 41.23
CA LEU A 321 10.08 -70.62 42.43
C LEU A 321 10.72 -69.42 43.14
N ASP A 322 12.06 -69.37 43.29
CA ASP A 322 12.75 -68.23 43.91
C ASP A 322 12.72 -66.94 43.05
N ALA A 323 12.78 -67.05 41.73
CA ALA A 323 12.82 -65.90 40.80
C ALA A 323 11.43 -65.29 40.53
N SER A 324 10.35 -66.06 40.68
CA SER A 324 8.98 -65.59 40.40
C SER A 324 8.39 -64.76 41.53
N LYS A 325 9.05 -64.66 42.70
CA LYS A 325 8.56 -63.92 43.86
C LYS A 325 7.18 -64.38 44.36
N ILE A 326 6.74 -65.57 43.93
CA ILE A 326 5.47 -66.21 44.27
C ILE A 326 5.61 -66.92 45.61
N GLY A 327 4.69 -66.70 46.54
CA GLY A 327 4.58 -67.49 47.77
C GLY A 327 3.64 -68.67 47.58
N ILE A 328 4.03 -69.85 48.06
CA ILE A 328 3.20 -71.05 48.09
C ILE A 328 2.54 -71.22 49.45
N TRP A 329 1.25 -71.51 49.44
CA TRP A 329 0.50 -71.90 50.63
C TRP A 329 -0.21 -73.23 50.41
N GLU A 330 -0.32 -74.01 51.49
CA GLU A 330 -1.12 -75.23 51.55
C GLU A 330 -2.02 -75.15 52.77
N VAL A 331 -3.32 -75.38 52.61
CA VAL A 331 -4.26 -75.50 53.73
C VAL A 331 -4.83 -76.91 53.75
N ASP A 332 -4.79 -77.52 54.92
CA ASP A 332 -5.54 -78.72 55.21
C ASP A 332 -6.95 -78.31 55.65
N ILE A 333 -7.95 -78.69 54.86
CA ILE A 333 -9.34 -78.21 55.03
C ILE A 333 -9.95 -78.80 56.29
N ASP A 334 -9.62 -80.04 56.62
CA ASP A 334 -10.26 -80.79 57.71
C ASP A 334 -9.63 -80.42 59.07
N SER A 335 -8.35 -80.02 59.11
CA SER A 335 -7.64 -79.57 60.34
C SER A 335 -7.46 -78.06 60.48
N GLY A 336 -7.75 -77.28 59.43
CA GLY A 336 -7.54 -75.82 59.39
C GLY A 336 -6.07 -75.39 59.40
N ARG A 337 -5.13 -76.34 59.24
CA ARG A 337 -3.69 -76.07 59.32
C ARG A 337 -3.22 -75.41 58.02
N LEU A 338 -2.71 -74.19 58.12
CA LEU A 338 -2.17 -73.42 57.00
C LEU A 338 -0.64 -73.45 57.01
N LEU A 339 -0.05 -73.96 55.94
CA LEU A 339 1.37 -73.98 55.71
C LEU A 339 1.73 -72.87 54.72
N TRP A 340 2.54 -71.92 55.18
CA TRP A 340 3.16 -70.91 54.34
C TRP A 340 4.63 -71.20 54.14
N ASP A 341 5.08 -71.14 52.90
CA ASP A 341 6.50 -71.06 52.61
C ASP A 341 7.10 -69.73 53.11
N SER A 342 8.43 -69.63 53.00
CA SER A 342 9.17 -68.43 53.39
C SER A 342 8.71 -67.18 52.64
N ARG A 343 8.29 -67.34 51.38
CA ARG A 343 7.89 -66.24 50.51
C ARG A 343 6.48 -65.71 50.79
N MET A 344 5.53 -66.58 51.14
CA MET A 344 4.22 -66.20 51.68
C MET A 344 4.37 -65.34 52.94
N LYS A 345 5.27 -65.74 53.85
CA LYS A 345 5.55 -64.96 55.06
C LYS A 345 6.10 -63.56 54.72
N GLU A 346 6.91 -63.42 53.67
CA GLU A 346 7.39 -62.12 53.18
C GLU A 346 6.30 -61.27 52.50
N LEU A 347 5.42 -61.90 51.71
CA LEU A 347 4.32 -61.22 51.03
C LEU A 347 3.34 -60.59 52.02
N TYR A 348 3.11 -61.25 53.16
CA TYR A 348 2.21 -60.81 54.23
C TYR A 348 2.92 -60.15 55.43
N GLY A 349 4.26 -60.12 55.45
CA GLY A 349 5.05 -59.47 56.50
C GLY A 349 4.95 -60.15 57.87
N VAL A 350 4.89 -61.48 57.90
CA VAL A 350 4.81 -62.30 59.13
C VAL A 350 6.20 -62.84 59.47
N ARG A 351 6.66 -62.65 60.73
CA ARG A 351 8.03 -63.03 61.19
C ARG A 351 8.09 -64.30 62.05
N SER A 352 6.99 -65.03 62.24
CA SER A 352 6.89 -66.17 63.15
C SER A 352 7.44 -67.50 62.58
N HIS A 353 8.19 -68.24 63.40
CA HIS A 353 8.63 -69.62 63.15
C HIS A 353 7.68 -70.68 63.73
N VAL A 354 6.57 -70.28 64.35
CA VAL A 354 5.53 -71.19 64.88
C VAL A 354 4.32 -71.15 63.94
N GLY A 355 3.68 -72.31 63.74
CA GLY A 355 2.71 -72.58 62.67
C GLY A 355 1.69 -71.47 62.41
N THR A 356 1.50 -71.13 61.14
CA THR A 356 0.50 -70.18 60.64
C THR A 356 -0.89 -70.81 60.65
N THR A 357 -1.91 -70.00 60.90
CA THR A 357 -3.33 -70.39 60.87
C THR A 357 -4.07 -69.55 59.82
N THR A 358 -5.28 -69.96 59.44
CA THR A 358 -6.13 -69.18 58.51
C THR A 358 -6.48 -67.79 59.06
N ALA A 359 -6.55 -67.62 60.37
CA ALA A 359 -6.77 -66.32 61.01
C ALA A 359 -5.65 -65.29 60.70
N ASP A 360 -4.41 -65.75 60.50
CA ASP A 360 -3.28 -64.87 60.15
C ASP A 360 -3.41 -64.27 58.74
N TRP A 361 -4.15 -64.93 57.84
CA TRP A 361 -4.49 -64.40 56.52
C TRP A 361 -5.62 -63.37 56.61
N GLU A 362 -6.69 -63.70 57.34
CA GLU A 362 -7.89 -62.86 57.51
C GLU A 362 -7.56 -61.51 58.16
N GLU A 363 -6.68 -61.49 59.17
CA GLU A 363 -6.27 -60.27 59.87
C GLU A 363 -5.47 -59.32 58.96
N ARG A 364 -4.85 -59.83 57.88
CA ARG A 364 -4.02 -59.03 56.97
C ARG A 364 -4.75 -58.55 55.72
N LEU A 365 -5.98 -58.99 55.49
CA LEU A 365 -6.81 -58.47 54.40
C LEU A 365 -7.20 -57.02 54.65
N HIS A 366 -7.25 -56.21 53.58
CA HIS A 366 -7.76 -54.85 53.65
C HIS A 366 -9.25 -54.88 54.06
N PRO A 367 -9.73 -53.98 54.95
CA PRO A 367 -11.10 -53.99 55.44
C PRO A 367 -12.17 -54.08 54.35
N ASP A 368 -12.00 -53.32 53.25
CA ASP A 368 -12.92 -53.32 52.11
C ASP A 368 -12.95 -54.63 51.30
N ASP A 369 -11.86 -55.42 51.33
CA ASP A 369 -11.73 -56.63 50.51
C ASP A 369 -12.03 -57.91 51.31
N ARG A 370 -12.07 -57.81 52.66
CA ARG A 370 -12.12 -58.96 53.57
C ARG A 370 -13.34 -59.85 53.34
N ALA A 371 -14.54 -59.28 53.38
CA ALA A 371 -15.78 -60.04 53.23
C ALA A 371 -15.87 -60.75 51.87
N ARG A 372 -15.34 -60.15 50.80
CA ARG A 372 -15.30 -60.76 49.47
C ARG A 372 -14.28 -61.91 49.42
N ALA A 373 -13.06 -61.67 49.87
CA ALA A 373 -11.98 -62.66 49.81
C ALA A 373 -12.30 -63.91 50.66
N GLU A 374 -12.91 -63.73 51.83
CA GLU A 374 -13.37 -64.84 52.69
C GLU A 374 -14.47 -65.66 52.01
N ALA A 375 -15.44 -65.01 51.35
CA ALA A 375 -16.52 -65.69 50.63
C ALA A 375 -15.98 -66.50 49.42
N GLU A 376 -15.10 -65.92 48.62
CA GLU A 376 -14.46 -66.58 47.47
C GLU A 376 -13.63 -67.80 47.91
N PHE A 377 -12.94 -67.71 49.05
CA PHE A 377 -12.20 -68.83 49.62
C PHE A 377 -13.14 -69.94 50.14
N ALA A 378 -14.21 -69.58 50.85
CA ALA A 378 -15.20 -70.52 51.34
C ALA A 378 -15.92 -71.26 50.20
N GLU A 379 -16.21 -70.58 49.09
CA GLU A 379 -16.80 -71.18 47.90
C GLU A 379 -15.86 -72.21 47.25
N ALA A 380 -14.57 -71.91 47.13
CA ALA A 380 -13.58 -72.85 46.60
C ALA A 380 -13.47 -74.12 47.46
N VAL A 381 -13.53 -73.97 48.79
CA VAL A 381 -13.55 -75.09 49.75
C VAL A 381 -14.83 -75.93 49.59
N ALA A 382 -15.99 -75.29 49.46
CA ALA A 382 -17.28 -75.98 49.35
C ALA A 382 -17.44 -76.76 48.03
N THR A 383 -16.94 -76.19 46.93
CA THR A 383 -17.10 -76.76 45.58
C THR A 383 -16.00 -77.75 45.20
N GLY A 384 -14.87 -77.76 45.91
CA GLY A 384 -13.68 -78.52 45.48
C GLY A 384 -13.13 -78.00 44.16
N GLY A 385 -13.27 -76.70 43.91
CA GLY A 385 -12.88 -76.03 42.67
C GLY A 385 -11.53 -75.32 42.76
N ALA A 386 -11.15 -74.64 41.67
CA ALA A 386 -9.99 -73.75 41.66
C ALA A 386 -10.33 -72.45 42.41
N TYR A 387 -9.48 -72.06 43.35
CA TYR A 387 -9.54 -70.76 44.01
C TYR A 387 -8.85 -69.72 43.13
N ASN A 388 -9.47 -68.57 42.90
CA ASN A 388 -8.86 -67.45 42.20
C ASN A 388 -9.41 -66.15 42.78
N SER A 389 -8.55 -65.34 43.39
CA SER A 389 -8.95 -64.12 44.07
C SER A 389 -7.89 -63.04 43.94
N GLU A 390 -8.33 -61.78 43.87
CA GLU A 390 -7.48 -60.60 43.94
C GLU A 390 -7.93 -59.72 45.10
N PHE A 391 -7.01 -59.42 46.01
CA PHE A 391 -7.30 -58.64 47.21
C PHE A 391 -6.09 -57.84 47.65
N ARG A 392 -6.35 -56.77 48.42
CA ARG A 392 -5.33 -55.96 49.05
C ARG A 392 -4.98 -56.53 50.42
N VAL A 393 -3.69 -56.52 50.74
CA VAL A 393 -3.19 -56.85 52.08
C VAL A 393 -2.52 -55.65 52.71
N VAL A 394 -2.70 -55.48 54.02
CA VAL A 394 -2.08 -54.41 54.80
C VAL A 394 -0.91 -54.99 55.58
N LEU A 395 0.30 -54.49 55.29
CA LEU A 395 1.51 -54.88 56.00
C LEU A 395 1.56 -54.23 57.40
N PRO A 396 2.38 -54.75 58.34
CA PRO A 396 2.55 -54.14 59.66
C PRO A 396 3.04 -52.69 59.62
N SER A 397 3.67 -52.30 58.51
CA SER A 397 4.13 -50.93 58.25
C SER A 397 3.02 -49.99 57.74
N GLY A 398 1.77 -50.45 57.63
CA GLY A 398 0.65 -49.71 57.03
C GLY A 398 0.64 -49.66 55.50
N ARG A 399 1.62 -50.28 54.81
CA ARG A 399 1.69 -50.27 53.34
C ARG A 399 0.74 -51.33 52.76
N ILE A 400 0.01 -50.95 51.71
CA ILE A 400 -0.89 -51.83 50.97
C ILE A 400 -0.12 -52.56 49.86
N ARG A 401 -0.39 -53.86 49.68
CA ARG A 401 0.01 -54.64 48.49
C ARG A 401 -1.21 -55.25 47.84
N HIS A 402 -1.23 -55.30 46.51
CA HIS A 402 -2.22 -56.04 45.75
C HIS A 402 -1.71 -57.47 45.52
N ILE A 403 -2.46 -58.45 45.99
CA ILE A 403 -2.11 -59.86 45.88
C ILE A 403 -3.11 -60.53 44.94
N ARG A 404 -2.57 -61.29 43.97
CA ARG A 404 -3.35 -62.28 43.21
C ARG A 404 -3.06 -63.66 43.78
N ALA A 405 -4.10 -64.40 44.09
CA ALA A 405 -4.04 -65.73 44.68
C ALA A 405 -4.75 -66.73 43.78
N ILE A 406 -4.09 -67.85 43.47
CA ILE A 406 -4.68 -68.98 42.73
C ILE A 406 -4.41 -70.26 43.50
N GLY A 407 -5.43 -71.08 43.73
CA GLY A 407 -5.31 -72.37 44.41
C GLY A 407 -6.10 -73.48 43.72
N SER A 408 -5.76 -74.73 44.02
CA SER A 408 -6.49 -75.91 43.55
C SER A 408 -6.64 -76.90 44.69
N THR A 409 -7.84 -77.46 44.82
CA THR A 409 -8.14 -78.49 45.80
C THR A 409 -7.71 -79.87 45.30
N TYR A 410 -7.15 -80.70 46.17
CA TYR A 410 -6.86 -82.10 45.88
C TYR A 410 -7.09 -82.98 47.12
N LEU A 411 -7.34 -84.27 46.89
CA LEU A 411 -7.45 -85.27 47.95
C LEU A 411 -6.08 -85.94 48.13
N ALA A 412 -5.50 -85.86 49.32
CA ALA A 412 -4.24 -86.53 49.62
C ALA A 412 -4.46 -88.05 49.76
N GLU A 413 -3.41 -88.87 49.60
CA GLU A 413 -3.47 -90.33 49.78
C GLU A 413 -3.97 -90.74 51.18
N SER A 414 -3.83 -89.86 52.18
CA SER A 414 -4.36 -90.02 53.54
C SER A 414 -5.87 -89.80 53.68
N GLY A 415 -6.59 -89.45 52.59
CA GLY A 415 -8.03 -89.16 52.59
C GLY A 415 -8.39 -87.74 53.06
N THR A 416 -7.41 -86.90 53.40
CA THR A 416 -7.60 -85.50 53.82
C THR A 416 -7.70 -84.57 52.61
N ARG A 417 -8.66 -83.64 52.61
CA ARG A 417 -8.78 -82.63 51.53
C ARG A 417 -7.84 -81.46 51.80
N LYS A 418 -7.07 -81.07 50.79
CA LYS A 418 -6.10 -79.98 50.87
C LYS A 418 -6.28 -79.01 49.72
N ILE A 419 -5.94 -77.75 49.93
CA ILE A 419 -5.79 -76.76 48.85
C ILE A 419 -4.34 -76.31 48.83
N VAL A 420 -3.71 -76.41 47.67
CA VAL A 420 -2.39 -75.80 47.42
C VAL A 420 -2.60 -74.64 46.47
N GLY A 421 -2.01 -73.51 46.81
CA GLY A 421 -2.09 -72.31 46.01
C GLY A 421 -0.84 -71.46 46.05
N VAL A 422 -0.86 -70.44 45.20
CA VAL A 422 0.22 -69.52 44.93
C VAL A 422 -0.28 -68.09 44.99
N ASN A 423 0.47 -67.21 45.65
CA ASN A 423 0.18 -65.78 45.73
C ASN A 423 1.37 -64.97 45.21
N TRP A 424 1.09 -63.86 44.52
CA TRP A 424 2.14 -62.91 44.15
C TRP A 424 1.65 -61.46 44.15
N ASP A 425 2.61 -60.54 44.29
CA ASP A 425 2.38 -59.09 44.34
C ASP A 425 2.22 -58.54 42.92
N VAL A 426 1.03 -58.02 42.61
CA VAL A 426 0.66 -57.41 41.32
C VAL A 426 0.59 -55.88 41.38
N THR A 427 1.08 -55.26 42.47
CA THR A 427 0.98 -53.81 42.68
C THR A 427 1.65 -53.01 41.55
N ALA A 428 2.86 -53.41 41.13
CA ALA A 428 3.60 -52.73 40.06
C ALA A 428 2.91 -52.84 38.68
N ASP A 429 2.23 -53.96 38.41
CA ASP A 429 1.50 -54.17 37.15
C ASP A 429 0.26 -53.27 37.08
N ILE A 430 -0.47 -53.14 38.18
CA ILE A 430 -1.64 -52.26 38.29
C ILE A 430 -1.22 -50.80 38.12
N GLU A 431 -0.16 -50.36 38.81
CA GLU A 431 0.36 -49.00 38.68
C GLU A 431 0.86 -48.70 37.25
N THR A 432 1.52 -49.64 36.60
CA THR A 432 2.05 -49.46 35.24
C THR A 432 0.91 -49.33 34.22
N ARG A 433 -0.15 -50.15 34.34
CA ARG A 433 -1.34 -50.06 33.49
C ARG A 433 -2.05 -48.72 33.65
N ALA A 434 -2.16 -48.22 34.89
CA ALA A 434 -2.74 -46.91 35.15
C ALA A 434 -1.92 -45.77 34.52
N ARG A 435 -0.59 -45.79 34.64
CA ARG A 435 0.30 -44.78 34.02
C ARG A 435 0.22 -44.80 32.49
N LEU A 436 0.18 -45.98 31.87
CA LEU A 436 0.04 -46.12 30.42
C LEU A 436 -1.29 -45.57 29.90
N SER A 437 -2.38 -45.83 30.62
CA SER A 437 -3.71 -45.30 30.25
C SER A 437 -3.73 -43.76 30.27
N GLU A 438 -3.12 -43.15 31.29
CA GLU A 438 -3.06 -41.69 31.39
C GLU A 438 -2.15 -41.07 30.32
N ALA A 439 -0.99 -41.67 30.07
CA ALA A 439 -0.09 -41.22 29.00
C ALA A 439 -0.76 -41.29 27.61
N LYS A 440 -1.55 -42.33 27.35
CA LYS A 440 -2.32 -42.47 26.11
C LYS A 440 -3.35 -41.34 25.96
N ARG A 441 -4.13 -41.07 27.02
CA ARG A 441 -5.15 -39.99 27.03
C ARG A 441 -4.53 -38.62 26.73
N LEU A 442 -3.37 -38.31 27.31
CA LEU A 442 -2.66 -37.05 27.07
C LEU A 442 -2.13 -36.94 25.62
N ALA A 443 -1.62 -38.04 25.06
CA ALA A 443 -1.15 -38.06 23.67
C ALA A 443 -2.30 -37.83 22.66
N GLU A 444 -3.46 -38.46 22.89
CA GLU A 444 -4.65 -38.28 22.05
C GLU A 444 -5.16 -36.83 22.09
N ALA A 445 -5.20 -36.21 23.28
CA ALA A 445 -5.57 -34.80 23.43
C ALA A 445 -4.61 -33.85 22.69
N HIS A 446 -3.30 -34.11 22.78
CA HIS A 446 -2.29 -33.28 22.09
C HIS A 446 -2.35 -33.44 20.56
N SER A 447 -2.63 -34.63 20.05
CA SER A 447 -2.81 -34.86 18.61
C SER A 447 -4.00 -34.08 18.06
N ALA A 448 -5.13 -34.06 18.79
CA ALA A 448 -6.32 -33.30 18.39
C ALA A 448 -6.04 -31.79 18.37
N GLU A 449 -5.26 -31.28 19.32
CA GLU A 449 -4.85 -29.87 19.35
C GLU A 449 -3.95 -29.51 18.15
N LEU A 450 -2.99 -30.37 17.81
CA LEU A 450 -2.09 -30.18 16.68
C LEU A 450 -2.83 -30.20 15.34
N GLU A 451 -3.79 -31.13 15.16
CA GLU A 451 -4.64 -31.17 13.97
C GLU A 451 -5.49 -29.90 13.86
N ALA A 452 -6.12 -29.44 14.94
CA ALA A 452 -6.88 -28.20 14.95
C ALA A 452 -6.02 -26.96 14.68
N ALA A 453 -4.76 -26.96 15.12
CA ALA A 453 -3.80 -25.92 14.79
C ALA A 453 -3.40 -25.96 13.31
N ARG A 454 -3.14 -27.15 12.75
CA ARG A 454 -2.81 -27.35 11.34
C ARG A 454 -3.92 -26.87 10.42
N HIS A 455 -5.16 -27.26 10.70
CA HIS A 455 -6.34 -26.81 9.94
C HIS A 455 -6.51 -25.29 9.97
N ARG A 456 -6.26 -24.64 11.12
CA ARG A 456 -6.29 -23.17 11.24
C ARG A 456 -5.16 -22.50 10.43
N MET A 457 -3.96 -23.08 10.45
CA MET A 457 -2.84 -22.55 9.65
C MET A 457 -3.11 -22.67 8.14
N GLU A 458 -3.65 -23.81 7.70
CA GLU A 458 -4.03 -24.03 6.30
C GLU A 458 -5.14 -23.05 5.86
N PHE A 459 -6.17 -22.87 6.69
CA PHE A 459 -7.23 -21.90 6.43
C PHE A 459 -6.69 -20.46 6.34
N ASN A 460 -5.91 -20.01 7.32
CA ASN A 460 -5.34 -18.66 7.33
C ASN A 460 -4.33 -18.40 6.20
N ALA A 461 -3.74 -19.44 5.60
CA ALA A 461 -2.84 -19.28 4.46
C ALA A 461 -3.58 -18.89 3.17
N LEU A 462 -4.85 -19.27 3.04
CA LEU A 462 -5.69 -19.07 1.85
C LEU A 462 -6.86 -18.12 2.07
N HIS A 463 -7.13 -17.71 3.30
CA HIS A 463 -8.22 -16.80 3.66
C HIS A 463 -7.69 -15.52 4.32
N ASP A 464 -8.42 -14.41 4.13
CA ASP A 464 -8.19 -13.14 4.79
C ASP A 464 -8.67 -13.24 6.25
N PRO A 465 -7.83 -12.93 7.25
CA PRO A 465 -8.16 -13.12 8.66
C PRO A 465 -9.23 -12.16 9.17
N LEU A 466 -9.48 -11.03 8.51
CA LEU A 466 -10.46 -10.04 8.93
C LEU A 466 -11.88 -10.42 8.45
N THR A 467 -12.00 -10.80 7.19
CA THR A 467 -13.30 -11.07 6.54
C THR A 467 -13.64 -12.55 6.44
N GLY A 468 -12.66 -13.44 6.56
CA GLY A 468 -12.82 -14.88 6.34
C GLY A 468 -12.91 -15.29 4.87
N LEU A 469 -12.93 -14.34 3.94
CA LEU A 469 -12.96 -14.62 2.49
C LEU A 469 -11.63 -15.18 2.00
N PRO A 470 -11.62 -16.00 0.94
CA PRO A 470 -10.42 -16.28 0.16
C PRO A 470 -9.54 -15.04 -0.09
N ASN A 471 -8.24 -15.18 0.13
CA ASN A 471 -7.27 -14.10 -0.07
C ASN A 471 -6.69 -14.11 -1.50
N ARG A 472 -5.80 -13.15 -1.79
CA ARG A 472 -5.13 -13.06 -3.10
C ARG A 472 -4.44 -14.36 -3.53
N ARG A 473 -3.82 -15.09 -2.59
CA ARG A 473 -3.12 -16.33 -2.89
C ARG A 473 -4.06 -17.43 -3.37
N PHE A 474 -5.28 -17.50 -2.84
CA PHE A 474 -6.29 -18.44 -3.31
C PHE A 474 -6.84 -18.02 -4.67
N LEU A 475 -7.09 -16.72 -4.89
CA LEU A 475 -7.42 -16.21 -6.22
C LEU A 475 -6.36 -16.61 -7.26
N ASP A 476 -5.06 -16.41 -6.97
CA ASP A 476 -3.98 -16.76 -7.89
C ASP A 476 -3.95 -18.27 -8.20
N GLN A 477 -4.33 -19.14 -7.25
CA GLN A 477 -4.48 -20.58 -7.51
C GLN A 477 -5.63 -20.87 -8.48
N ILE A 478 -6.76 -20.20 -8.34
CA ILE A 478 -7.91 -20.35 -9.27
C ILE A 478 -7.58 -19.82 -10.66
N LEU A 479 -6.84 -18.70 -10.74
CA LEU A 479 -6.40 -18.14 -12.02
C LEU A 479 -5.42 -19.09 -12.74
N ALA A 480 -4.57 -19.79 -11.98
CA ALA A 480 -3.63 -20.78 -12.53
C ALA A 480 -4.31 -22.11 -12.88
N ASP A 481 -5.27 -22.55 -12.07
CA ASP A 481 -6.03 -23.79 -12.27
C ASP A 481 -7.51 -23.59 -11.91
N ARG A 482 -8.31 -23.20 -12.90
CA ARG A 482 -9.76 -22.99 -12.70
C ARG A 482 -10.50 -24.26 -12.28
N SER A 483 -9.95 -25.45 -12.56
CA SER A 483 -10.62 -26.73 -12.25
C SER A 483 -10.78 -26.97 -10.75
N MET A 484 -10.05 -26.20 -9.93
CA MET A 484 -10.20 -26.18 -8.48
C MET A 484 -11.60 -25.73 -8.01
N GLN A 485 -12.30 -24.93 -8.81
CA GLN A 485 -13.59 -24.32 -8.43
C GLN A 485 -14.66 -24.41 -9.52
N PHE A 486 -14.27 -24.41 -10.79
CA PHE A 486 -15.19 -24.28 -11.93
C PHE A 486 -15.00 -25.41 -12.95
N ASP A 487 -16.08 -25.76 -13.65
CA ASP A 487 -16.01 -26.70 -14.78
C ASP A 487 -15.10 -26.15 -15.90
N PRO A 488 -14.12 -26.93 -16.41
CA PRO A 488 -13.33 -26.55 -17.58
C PRO A 488 -14.13 -26.16 -18.83
N GLY A 489 -15.40 -26.56 -18.96
CA GLY A 489 -16.25 -26.14 -20.07
C GLY A 489 -16.87 -24.74 -19.92
N ALA A 490 -16.97 -24.23 -18.70
CA ALA A 490 -17.74 -23.02 -18.39
C ALA A 490 -17.01 -21.74 -18.78
N LYS A 491 -17.76 -20.75 -19.29
CA LYS A 491 -17.27 -19.37 -19.40
C LYS A 491 -17.42 -18.67 -18.07
N LEU A 492 -16.38 -17.94 -17.69
CA LEU A 492 -16.30 -17.25 -16.42
C LEU A 492 -16.34 -15.74 -16.61
N SER A 493 -17.07 -15.09 -15.71
CA SER A 493 -17.11 -13.64 -15.55
C SER A 493 -16.42 -13.25 -14.25
N ILE A 494 -15.60 -12.21 -14.31
CA ILE A 494 -14.87 -11.65 -13.18
C ILE A 494 -15.42 -10.26 -12.89
N PHE A 495 -15.73 -10.02 -11.62
CA PHE A 495 -16.14 -8.75 -11.06
C PHE A 495 -15.01 -8.26 -10.17
N HIS A 496 -14.36 -7.18 -10.56
CA HIS A 496 -13.38 -6.49 -9.73
C HIS A 496 -14.08 -5.34 -9.01
N ILE A 497 -14.05 -5.33 -7.68
CA ILE A 497 -14.91 -4.52 -6.82
C ILE A 497 -14.03 -3.68 -5.90
N ASP A 498 -14.30 -2.38 -5.80
CA ASP A 498 -13.56 -1.45 -4.94
C ASP A 498 -14.54 -0.58 -4.13
N LEU A 499 -14.27 -0.44 -2.84
CA LEU A 499 -15.09 0.39 -1.97
C LEU A 499 -14.74 1.88 -2.12
N ASP A 500 -15.70 2.67 -2.56
CA ASP A 500 -15.48 4.07 -2.89
C ASP A 500 -15.15 4.89 -1.63
N ARG A 501 -14.05 5.65 -1.70
CA ARG A 501 -13.62 6.58 -0.64
C ARG A 501 -13.38 5.90 0.71
N PHE A 502 -13.09 4.60 0.74
CA PHE A 502 -12.80 3.86 1.98
C PHE A 502 -11.72 4.53 2.86
N LYS A 503 -10.68 5.08 2.25
CA LYS A 503 -9.64 5.84 2.95
C LYS A 503 -10.19 7.01 3.77
N GLN A 504 -11.17 7.76 3.25
CA GLN A 504 -11.78 8.88 3.98
C GLN A 504 -12.50 8.40 5.25
N ILE A 505 -13.07 7.20 5.21
CA ILE A 505 -13.71 6.61 6.39
C ILE A 505 -12.66 6.23 7.44
N ASN A 506 -11.54 5.62 7.03
CA ASN A 506 -10.43 5.36 7.94
C ASN A 506 -9.86 6.65 8.55
N ASP A 507 -9.69 7.70 7.73
CA ASP A 507 -9.13 8.97 8.17
C ASP A 507 -10.09 9.73 9.12
N THR A 508 -11.41 9.56 8.95
CA THR A 508 -12.44 10.27 9.75
C THR A 508 -12.87 9.51 10.99
N LEU A 509 -13.07 8.18 10.89
CA LEU A 509 -13.68 7.34 11.92
C LEU A 509 -12.71 6.31 12.53
N GLY A 510 -11.50 6.21 11.98
CA GLY A 510 -10.45 5.29 12.41
C GLY A 510 -10.56 3.90 11.79
N HIS A 511 -9.45 3.16 11.86
CA HIS A 511 -9.34 1.82 11.26
C HIS A 511 -10.36 0.80 11.77
N ALA A 512 -10.81 0.91 13.02
CA ALA A 512 -11.83 0.00 13.56
C ALA A 512 -13.18 0.15 12.86
N ALA A 513 -13.53 1.35 12.38
CA ALA A 513 -14.73 1.57 11.57
C ALA A 513 -14.55 0.97 10.16
N GLY A 514 -13.36 1.16 9.57
CA GLY A 514 -13.01 0.54 8.29
C GLY A 514 -13.08 -0.99 8.35
N ASP A 515 -12.62 -1.61 9.44
CA ASP A 515 -12.69 -3.05 9.64
C ASP A 515 -14.14 -3.58 9.66
N GLU A 516 -15.07 -2.88 10.32
CA GLU A 516 -16.48 -3.26 10.30
C GLU A 516 -17.09 -3.13 8.90
N ILE A 517 -16.72 -2.08 8.17
CA ILE A 517 -17.18 -1.90 6.79
C ILE A 517 -16.68 -3.02 5.90
N LEU A 518 -15.42 -3.45 6.05
CA LEU A 518 -14.86 -4.55 5.28
C LEU A 518 -15.57 -5.88 5.58
N ARG A 519 -15.91 -6.14 6.85
CA ARG A 519 -16.70 -7.32 7.23
C ARG A 519 -18.13 -7.25 6.69
N HIS A 520 -18.74 -6.08 6.74
CA HIS A 520 -20.08 -5.87 6.18
C HIS A 520 -20.09 -6.07 4.66
N ALA A 521 -19.11 -5.50 3.97
CA ALA A 521 -18.94 -5.69 2.53
C ALA A 521 -18.74 -7.17 2.18
N ALA A 522 -17.88 -7.88 2.93
CA ALA A 522 -17.68 -9.30 2.72
C ALA A 522 -18.98 -10.13 2.88
N ALA A 523 -19.76 -9.84 3.92
CA ALA A 523 -21.04 -10.52 4.16
C ALA A 523 -22.04 -10.26 3.02
N LEU A 524 -22.19 -9.00 2.59
CA LEU A 524 -23.09 -8.65 1.49
C LEU A 524 -22.68 -9.31 0.16
N LEU A 525 -21.39 -9.37 -0.13
CA LEU A 525 -20.90 -10.03 -1.34
C LEU A 525 -21.17 -11.53 -1.31
N GLN A 526 -21.01 -12.20 -0.15
CA GLN A 526 -21.35 -13.60 0.01
C GLN A 526 -22.85 -13.88 -0.11
N GLU A 527 -23.71 -13.03 0.46
CA GLU A 527 -25.17 -13.18 0.38
C GLU A 527 -25.70 -13.00 -1.05
N ASN A 528 -25.04 -12.17 -1.87
CA ASN A 528 -25.40 -11.96 -3.27
C ASN A 528 -24.82 -12.99 -4.23
N ALA A 529 -23.76 -13.71 -3.83
CA ALA A 529 -23.13 -14.76 -4.61
C ALA A 529 -23.91 -16.08 -4.51
N ARG A 530 -23.88 -16.88 -5.58
CA ARG A 530 -24.53 -18.20 -5.61
C ARG A 530 -23.57 -19.28 -5.11
N GLU A 531 -24.14 -20.43 -4.74
CA GLU A 531 -23.34 -21.62 -4.42
C GLU A 531 -22.51 -22.04 -5.65
N GLY A 532 -21.18 -22.05 -5.49
CA GLY A 532 -20.21 -22.31 -6.56
C GLY A 532 -19.45 -21.08 -7.05
N ASP A 533 -19.97 -19.86 -6.81
CA ASP A 533 -19.25 -18.63 -7.10
C ASP A 533 -18.05 -18.46 -6.15
N PHE A 534 -16.97 -17.89 -6.66
CA PHE A 534 -15.83 -17.52 -5.84
C PHE A 534 -15.97 -16.05 -5.42
N VAL A 535 -15.88 -15.78 -4.12
CA VAL A 535 -15.84 -14.43 -3.56
C VAL A 535 -14.56 -14.31 -2.76
N GLY A 536 -13.71 -13.33 -3.07
CA GLY A 536 -12.42 -13.15 -2.41
C GLY A 536 -12.12 -11.68 -2.10
N ARG A 537 -11.27 -11.45 -1.09
CA ARG A 537 -10.70 -10.14 -0.78
C ARG A 537 -9.22 -10.16 -1.14
N ILE A 538 -8.81 -9.32 -2.09
CA ILE A 538 -7.44 -9.37 -2.62
C ILE A 538 -6.48 -8.43 -1.89
N GLY A 539 -6.98 -7.36 -1.27
CA GLY A 539 -6.17 -6.44 -0.47
C GLY A 539 -6.90 -5.12 -0.23
N GLY A 540 -6.58 -4.41 0.86
CA GLY A 540 -7.19 -3.11 1.15
C GLY A 540 -8.71 -3.15 1.14
N ASP A 541 -9.29 -2.35 0.25
CA ASP A 541 -10.71 -2.16 -0.07
C ASP A 541 -11.18 -2.92 -1.33
N GLU A 542 -10.35 -3.81 -1.87
CA GLU A 542 -10.62 -4.53 -3.12
C GLU A 542 -11.12 -5.96 -2.90
N PHE A 543 -12.18 -6.31 -3.61
CA PHE A 543 -12.84 -7.62 -3.63
C PHE A 543 -12.97 -8.13 -5.06
N VAL A 544 -13.08 -9.44 -5.21
CA VAL A 544 -13.27 -10.11 -6.50
C VAL A 544 -14.37 -11.14 -6.39
N ILE A 545 -15.28 -11.16 -7.38
CA ILE A 545 -16.20 -12.28 -7.61
C ILE A 545 -15.85 -12.95 -8.93
N ILE A 546 -15.74 -14.28 -8.94
CA ILE A 546 -15.66 -15.08 -10.18
C ILE A 546 -16.86 -16.01 -10.19
N ARG A 547 -17.60 -16.01 -11.31
CA ARG A 547 -18.75 -16.89 -11.48
C ARG A 547 -18.82 -17.47 -12.88
N ALA A 548 -19.46 -18.63 -13.00
CA ALA A 548 -19.87 -19.15 -14.29
C ALA A 548 -21.08 -18.35 -14.80
N SER A 549 -20.93 -17.74 -15.97
CA SER A 549 -21.98 -16.94 -16.61
C SER A 549 -21.77 -16.89 -18.12
N ASP A 550 -22.87 -17.09 -18.85
CA ASP A 550 -22.93 -16.90 -20.31
C ASP A 550 -23.77 -15.67 -20.69
N SER A 551 -24.29 -14.92 -19.70
CA SER A 551 -25.21 -13.80 -19.91
C SER A 551 -24.65 -12.51 -19.29
N PRO A 552 -24.19 -11.56 -20.14
CA PRO A 552 -23.78 -10.23 -19.67
C PRO A 552 -24.87 -9.47 -18.90
N ASP A 553 -26.15 -9.73 -19.22
CA ASP A 553 -27.29 -9.10 -18.55
C ASP A 553 -27.46 -9.63 -17.11
N ASP A 554 -27.26 -10.93 -16.86
CA ASP A 554 -27.28 -11.50 -15.50
C ASP A 554 -26.11 -10.97 -14.67
N ASP A 555 -24.96 -10.75 -15.32
CA ASP A 555 -23.79 -10.16 -14.66
C ASP A 555 -24.03 -8.70 -14.26
N ALA A 556 -24.56 -7.88 -15.17
CA ALA A 556 -24.95 -6.50 -14.88
C ALA A 556 -26.02 -6.42 -13.77
N ALA A 557 -27.00 -7.33 -13.79
CA ALA A 557 -28.02 -7.41 -12.75
C ALA A 557 -27.43 -7.76 -11.38
N LEU A 558 -26.46 -8.67 -11.30
CA LEU A 558 -25.75 -8.97 -10.05
C LEU A 558 -24.98 -7.75 -9.55
N ALA A 559 -24.23 -7.08 -10.41
CA ALA A 559 -23.48 -5.89 -10.01
C ALA A 559 -24.41 -4.77 -9.49
N SER A 560 -25.55 -4.55 -10.17
CA SER A 560 -26.56 -3.58 -9.73
C SER A 560 -27.11 -3.89 -8.34
N ARG A 561 -27.42 -5.17 -8.05
CA ARG A 561 -27.86 -5.59 -6.70
C ARG A 561 -26.78 -5.36 -5.63
N ILE A 562 -25.51 -5.65 -5.95
CA ILE A 562 -24.40 -5.41 -5.02
C ILE A 562 -24.26 -3.91 -4.73
N ILE A 563 -24.35 -3.05 -5.74
CA ILE A 563 -24.26 -1.58 -5.58
C ILE A 563 -25.40 -1.05 -4.70
N GLU A 564 -26.63 -1.50 -4.96
CA GLU A 564 -27.80 -1.12 -4.16
C GLU A 564 -27.65 -1.59 -2.70
N ALA A 565 -27.21 -2.82 -2.48
CA ALA A 565 -26.99 -3.36 -1.15
C ALA A 565 -25.91 -2.58 -0.37
N MET A 566 -24.76 -2.31 -1.00
CA MET A 566 -23.65 -1.56 -0.39
C MET A 566 -24.01 -0.11 -0.06
N SER A 567 -24.91 0.50 -0.85
CA SER A 567 -25.37 1.88 -0.62
C SER A 567 -26.24 2.04 0.64
N THR A 568 -26.64 0.93 1.27
CA THR A 568 -27.43 0.94 2.51
C THR A 568 -26.57 1.41 3.69
N PRO A 569 -27.01 2.38 4.52
CA PRO A 569 -26.20 2.89 5.62
C PRO A 569 -25.94 1.83 6.70
N VAL A 570 -24.68 1.70 7.13
CA VAL A 570 -24.26 0.82 8.22
C VAL A 570 -24.11 1.64 9.49
N ARG A 571 -24.70 1.18 10.61
CA ARG A 571 -24.49 1.82 11.91
C ARG A 571 -23.17 1.35 12.52
N TYR A 572 -22.26 2.29 12.74
CA TYR A 572 -21.07 2.09 13.55
C TYR A 572 -21.12 3.04 14.74
N LYS A 573 -21.28 2.48 15.95
CA LYS A 573 -21.61 3.25 17.18
C LYS A 573 -22.90 4.06 16.97
N ASP A 574 -22.85 5.38 17.18
CA ASP A 574 -23.98 6.31 17.03
C ASP A 574 -24.01 7.03 15.67
N GLN A 575 -23.20 6.60 14.69
CA GLN A 575 -23.10 7.24 13.37
C GLN A 575 -23.50 6.29 12.24
N GLU A 576 -24.20 6.84 11.24
CA GLU A 576 -24.51 6.14 9.99
C GLU A 576 -23.40 6.34 8.98
N CYS A 577 -22.78 5.25 8.54
CA CYS A 577 -21.75 5.22 7.52
C CYS A 577 -22.35 4.77 6.20
N ARG A 578 -22.22 5.58 5.16
CA ARG A 578 -22.58 5.18 3.79
C ARG A 578 -21.30 4.97 2.98
N ILE A 579 -21.24 3.88 2.24
CA ILE A 579 -20.13 3.60 1.34
C ILE A 579 -20.67 3.24 -0.03
N GLY A 580 -20.06 3.81 -1.07
CA GLY A 580 -20.34 3.42 -2.45
C GLY A 580 -19.45 2.27 -2.88
N VAL A 581 -19.77 1.62 -3.99
CA VAL A 581 -18.91 0.60 -4.57
C VAL A 581 -18.82 0.78 -6.09
N SER A 582 -17.59 0.72 -6.60
CA SER A 582 -17.32 0.70 -8.03
C SER A 582 -17.01 -0.73 -8.47
N ILE A 583 -17.60 -1.19 -9.58
CA ILE A 583 -17.47 -2.58 -10.05
C ILE A 583 -17.05 -2.61 -11.53
N GLY A 584 -15.96 -3.29 -11.83
CA GLY A 584 -15.56 -3.62 -13.19
C GLY A 584 -15.89 -5.07 -13.53
N ILE A 585 -16.60 -5.31 -14.63
CA ILE A 585 -17.04 -6.64 -15.04
C ILE A 585 -16.31 -7.03 -16.34
N ALA A 586 -15.74 -8.23 -16.42
CA ALA A 586 -15.25 -8.79 -17.67
C ALA A 586 -15.60 -10.27 -17.78
N ALA A 587 -16.08 -10.68 -18.95
CA ALA A 587 -16.42 -12.06 -19.26
C ALA A 587 -15.45 -12.66 -20.28
N GLN A 588 -15.17 -13.97 -20.15
CA GLN A 588 -14.46 -14.72 -21.18
C GLN A 588 -15.26 -14.77 -22.49
N ALA A 589 -14.61 -14.54 -23.63
CA ALA A 589 -15.25 -14.71 -24.92
C ALA A 589 -15.36 -16.21 -25.26
N ALA A 590 -14.29 -16.96 -24.99
CA ALA A 590 -14.22 -18.40 -25.06
C ALA A 590 -13.69 -18.99 -23.74
N ALA A 591 -14.15 -20.18 -23.37
CA ALA A 591 -13.68 -20.87 -22.17
C ALA A 591 -12.17 -21.18 -22.17
N ALA A 592 -11.49 -21.08 -23.32
CA ALA A 592 -10.05 -21.26 -23.45
C ALA A 592 -9.23 -19.97 -23.18
N ASP A 593 -9.88 -18.82 -23.03
CA ASP A 593 -9.21 -17.55 -22.77
C ASP A 593 -8.55 -17.56 -21.39
N GLU A 594 -7.39 -16.93 -21.26
CA GLU A 594 -6.66 -16.88 -19.98
C GLU A 594 -7.39 -16.02 -18.94
N LEU A 595 -7.74 -16.60 -17.78
CA LEU A 595 -8.46 -15.86 -16.72
C LEU A 595 -7.70 -14.65 -16.19
N SER A 596 -6.36 -14.71 -16.16
CA SER A 596 -5.51 -13.59 -15.75
C SER A 596 -5.77 -12.35 -16.61
N GLN A 597 -5.95 -12.52 -17.92
CA GLN A 597 -6.26 -11.45 -18.86
C GLN A 597 -7.69 -10.91 -18.66
N VAL A 598 -8.63 -11.76 -18.27
CA VAL A 598 -10.01 -11.35 -17.92
C VAL A 598 -10.00 -10.50 -16.66
N LEU A 599 -9.18 -10.84 -15.66
CA LEU A 599 -9.03 -10.02 -14.45
C LEU A 599 -8.48 -8.63 -14.79
N VAL A 600 -7.46 -8.54 -15.67
CA VAL A 600 -6.95 -7.25 -16.16
C VAL A 600 -8.04 -6.46 -16.91
N ASN A 601 -8.88 -7.13 -17.69
CA ASN A 601 -9.99 -6.48 -18.39
C ASN A 601 -11.05 -5.96 -17.41
N ALA A 602 -11.35 -6.70 -16.34
CA ALA A 602 -12.25 -6.28 -15.27
C ALA A 602 -11.67 -5.05 -14.54
N ASP A 603 -10.36 -5.01 -14.32
CA ASP A 603 -9.69 -3.85 -13.72
C ASP A 603 -9.78 -2.58 -14.58
N ILE A 604 -9.64 -2.71 -15.90
CA ILE A 604 -9.87 -1.59 -16.84
C ILE A 604 -11.31 -1.08 -16.72
N ALA A 605 -12.29 -1.98 -16.62
CA ALA A 605 -13.69 -1.59 -16.44
C ALA A 605 -13.93 -0.94 -15.06
N LEU A 606 -13.26 -1.42 -14.02
CA LEU A 606 -13.33 -0.84 -12.66
C LEU A 606 -12.80 0.60 -12.66
N TYR A 607 -11.67 0.85 -13.32
CA TYR A 607 -11.13 2.19 -13.49
C TYR A 607 -12.15 3.13 -14.15
N GLU A 608 -12.82 2.67 -15.21
CA GLU A 608 -13.85 3.45 -15.90
C GLU A 608 -15.08 3.69 -15.03
N ALA A 609 -15.49 2.72 -14.21
CA ALA A 609 -16.57 2.90 -13.23
C ALA A 609 -16.21 4.02 -12.23
N LYS A 610 -14.96 4.04 -11.74
CA LYS A 610 -14.47 5.11 -10.85
C LYS A 610 -14.43 6.48 -11.55
N ARG A 611 -13.99 6.52 -12.81
CA ARG A 611 -13.91 7.76 -13.61
C ARG A 611 -15.29 8.36 -13.92
N ARG A 612 -16.27 7.52 -14.23
CA ARG A 612 -17.63 7.95 -14.62
C ARG A 612 -18.54 8.33 -13.43
N GLY A 613 -17.97 8.57 -12.26
CA GLY A 613 -18.69 9.11 -11.10
C GLY A 613 -18.81 8.16 -9.91
N ARG A 614 -18.15 6.97 -9.93
CA ARG A 614 -18.20 5.97 -8.86
C ARG A 614 -19.62 5.44 -8.59
N ASN A 615 -19.77 4.55 -7.60
CA ASN A 615 -21.04 3.91 -7.23
C ASN A 615 -21.82 3.32 -8.41
N ARG A 616 -21.10 2.62 -9.29
CA ARG A 616 -21.63 2.07 -10.54
C ARG A 616 -20.84 0.84 -10.98
N HIS A 617 -21.39 0.11 -11.93
CA HIS A 617 -20.66 -0.92 -12.64
C HIS A 617 -20.38 -0.51 -14.09
N GLU A 618 -19.27 -1.00 -14.63
CA GLU A 618 -18.96 -0.91 -16.05
C GLU A 618 -18.56 -2.29 -16.55
N THR A 619 -19.01 -2.64 -17.76
CA THR A 619 -18.69 -3.92 -18.39
C THR A 619 -17.62 -3.70 -19.45
N PHE A 620 -16.56 -4.49 -19.37
CA PHE A 620 -15.47 -4.45 -20.32
C PHE A 620 -15.96 -4.76 -21.74
N THR A 621 -15.59 -3.88 -22.66
CA THR A 621 -15.73 -4.11 -24.10
C THR A 621 -14.43 -3.75 -24.80
N GLY A 622 -14.19 -4.31 -26.00
CA GLY A 622 -13.02 -3.91 -26.81
C GLY A 622 -13.02 -2.41 -27.15
N ALA A 623 -14.22 -1.81 -27.26
CA ALA A 623 -14.40 -0.37 -27.40
C ALA A 623 -13.94 0.39 -26.14
N LEU A 624 -14.30 -0.08 -24.95
CA LEU A 624 -13.88 0.52 -23.68
C LEU A 624 -12.35 0.53 -23.54
N LYS A 625 -11.70 -0.60 -23.86
CA LYS A 625 -10.22 -0.66 -23.87
C LYS A 625 -9.63 0.42 -24.78
N THR A 626 -10.18 0.55 -25.98
CA THR A 626 -9.73 1.55 -26.96
C THR A 626 -9.97 2.98 -26.46
N GLU A 627 -11.10 3.25 -25.79
CA GLU A 627 -11.45 4.54 -25.20
C GLU A 627 -10.49 4.93 -24.05
N VAL A 628 -10.17 3.99 -23.16
CA VAL A 628 -9.21 4.17 -22.07
C VAL A 628 -7.84 4.51 -22.63
N PHE A 629 -7.36 3.76 -23.64
CA PHE A 629 -6.09 4.05 -24.31
C PHE A 629 -6.10 5.41 -25.01
N LYS A 630 -7.18 5.75 -25.71
CA LYS A 630 -7.34 7.07 -26.35
C LYS A 630 -7.31 8.19 -25.32
N THR A 631 -8.02 8.04 -24.20
CA THR A 631 -8.03 9.08 -23.17
C THR A 631 -6.65 9.28 -22.56
N LYS A 632 -5.94 8.18 -22.26
CA LYS A 632 -4.56 8.25 -21.78
C LYS A 632 -3.65 8.95 -22.79
N GLN A 633 -3.74 8.56 -24.06
CA GLN A 633 -2.96 9.19 -25.12
C GLN A 633 -3.28 10.69 -25.22
N THR A 634 -4.56 11.07 -25.18
CA THR A 634 -4.99 12.47 -25.20
C THR A 634 -4.46 13.24 -23.99
N ALA A 635 -4.43 12.64 -22.80
CA ALA A 635 -3.84 13.26 -21.61
C ALA A 635 -2.34 13.56 -21.79
N ASP A 636 -1.57 12.57 -22.27
CA ASP A 636 -0.14 12.76 -22.56
C ASP A 636 0.09 13.82 -23.66
N GLU A 637 -0.77 13.83 -24.69
CA GLU A 637 -0.75 14.83 -25.77
C GLU A 637 -1.09 16.24 -25.25
N ILE A 638 -2.06 16.40 -24.34
CA ILE A 638 -2.42 17.70 -23.73
C ILE A 638 -1.24 18.29 -22.95
N LEU A 639 -0.57 17.48 -22.12
CA LEU A 639 0.57 17.93 -21.33
C LEU A 639 1.69 18.44 -22.23
N ARG A 640 1.98 17.71 -23.31
CA ARG A 640 2.95 18.14 -24.31
C ARG A 640 2.50 19.39 -25.06
N ALA A 641 1.23 19.48 -25.44
CA ALA A 641 0.66 20.63 -26.14
C ALA A 641 0.78 21.93 -25.32
N LEU A 642 0.66 21.85 -23.99
CA LEU A 642 0.91 22.98 -23.08
C LEU A 642 2.39 23.43 -23.14
N GLU A 643 3.35 22.50 -23.15
CA GLU A 643 4.78 22.84 -23.27
C GLU A 643 5.15 23.43 -24.63
N GLN A 644 4.43 23.04 -25.68
CA GLN A 644 4.69 23.42 -27.07
C GLN A 644 3.87 24.62 -27.55
N ASN A 645 3.05 25.23 -26.68
CA ASN A 645 2.13 26.34 -26.99
C ASN A 645 1.16 26.02 -28.15
N GLU A 646 0.64 24.79 -28.19
CA GLU A 646 -0.31 24.34 -29.22
C GLU A 646 -1.77 24.73 -28.91
N PHE A 647 -2.06 25.23 -27.71
CA PHE A 647 -3.36 25.80 -27.38
C PHE A 647 -3.43 27.25 -27.85
N VAL A 648 -4.39 27.54 -28.73
CA VAL A 648 -4.55 28.83 -29.40
C VAL A 648 -5.94 29.41 -29.18
N ALA A 649 -6.02 30.73 -29.05
CA ALA A 649 -7.28 31.47 -28.91
C ALA A 649 -7.91 31.72 -30.28
N HIS A 650 -9.14 31.22 -30.46
CA HIS A 650 -10.04 31.65 -31.52
C HIS A 650 -11.08 32.60 -30.96
N PHE A 651 -11.57 33.52 -31.78
CA PHE A 651 -12.47 34.58 -31.34
C PHE A 651 -13.80 34.52 -32.07
N GLN A 652 -14.90 34.55 -31.32
CA GLN A 652 -16.24 34.63 -31.87
C GLN A 652 -16.86 36.00 -31.59
N PRO A 653 -17.28 36.77 -32.61
CA PRO A 653 -17.85 38.09 -32.40
C PRO A 653 -19.27 38.06 -31.85
N GLN A 654 -19.56 39.05 -31.01
CA GLN A 654 -20.86 39.35 -30.42
C GLN A 654 -21.40 40.64 -31.03
N PHE A 655 -22.69 40.69 -31.33
CA PHE A 655 -23.32 41.78 -32.08
C PHE A 655 -24.43 42.45 -31.29
N CYS A 656 -24.56 43.77 -31.47
CA CYS A 656 -25.75 44.49 -31.02
C CYS A 656 -26.95 44.07 -31.90
N PRO A 657 -28.09 43.63 -31.32
CA PRO A 657 -29.26 43.23 -32.09
C PRO A 657 -29.76 44.32 -33.05
N LYS A 658 -29.74 45.59 -32.60
CA LYS A 658 -30.29 46.73 -33.37
C LYS A 658 -29.37 47.25 -34.47
N SER A 659 -28.09 47.48 -34.14
CA SER A 659 -27.14 48.12 -35.07
C SER A 659 -26.31 47.12 -35.87
N LEU A 660 -26.30 45.85 -35.43
CA LEU A 660 -25.39 44.80 -35.88
C LEU A 660 -23.91 45.22 -35.83
N GLU A 661 -23.56 46.21 -35.00
CA GLU A 661 -22.15 46.53 -34.74
C GLU A 661 -21.58 45.53 -33.72
N VAL A 662 -20.28 45.25 -33.83
CA VAL A 662 -19.57 44.33 -32.91
C VAL A 662 -19.46 44.99 -31.53
N ILE A 663 -20.01 44.33 -30.51
CA ILE A 663 -20.01 44.79 -29.10
C ILE A 663 -18.96 44.09 -28.25
N GLY A 664 -18.38 42.99 -28.74
CA GLY A 664 -17.39 42.19 -28.04
C GLY A 664 -17.00 40.97 -28.86
N VAL A 665 -16.03 40.21 -28.35
CA VAL A 665 -15.66 38.89 -28.87
C VAL A 665 -15.41 37.94 -27.71
N GLU A 666 -15.75 36.67 -27.88
CA GLU A 666 -15.41 35.62 -26.91
C GLU A 666 -14.15 34.88 -27.37
N ALA A 667 -13.17 34.75 -26.47
CA ALA A 667 -11.96 33.96 -26.67
C ALA A 667 -12.21 32.49 -26.28
N LEU A 668 -12.18 31.65 -27.30
CA LEU A 668 -12.46 30.22 -27.22
C LEU A 668 -11.18 29.42 -27.43
N ALA A 669 -10.85 28.56 -26.47
CA ALA A 669 -9.72 27.66 -26.57
C ALA A 669 -9.84 26.71 -27.76
N ARG A 670 -8.77 26.58 -28.55
CA ARG A 670 -8.62 25.56 -29.59
C ARG A 670 -7.26 24.90 -29.43
N TRP A 671 -7.16 23.65 -29.83
CA TRP A 671 -5.89 22.93 -29.84
C TRP A 671 -5.44 22.73 -31.28
N ASP A 672 -4.38 23.43 -31.67
CA ASP A 672 -3.75 23.29 -32.97
C ASP A 672 -2.83 22.06 -32.99
N HIS A 673 -3.44 20.89 -33.14
CA HIS A 673 -2.75 19.62 -33.00
C HIS A 673 -1.97 19.29 -34.29
N PRO A 674 -0.69 18.91 -34.22
CA PRO A 674 0.20 18.81 -35.39
C PRO A 674 -0.27 17.81 -36.46
N THR A 675 -0.93 16.72 -36.07
CA THR A 675 -1.46 15.71 -37.02
C THR A 675 -2.98 15.75 -37.24
N LYS A 676 -3.75 16.31 -36.29
CA LYS A 676 -5.23 16.31 -36.32
C LYS A 676 -5.80 17.67 -36.75
N GLY A 677 -4.95 18.68 -36.89
CA GLY A 677 -5.36 20.06 -37.15
C GLY A 677 -6.05 20.68 -35.95
N LEU A 678 -6.91 21.65 -36.20
CA LEU A 678 -7.57 22.42 -35.16
C LEU A 678 -8.70 21.63 -34.47
N ILE A 679 -8.53 21.35 -33.18
CA ILE A 679 -9.46 20.59 -32.35
C ILE A 679 -10.26 21.55 -31.44
N GLY A 680 -11.57 21.34 -31.33
CA GLY A 680 -12.45 22.08 -30.44
C GLY A 680 -12.44 21.56 -28.98
N PRO A 681 -12.87 22.39 -28.00
CA PRO A 681 -12.77 22.10 -26.57
C PRO A 681 -13.51 20.82 -26.16
N HIS A 682 -14.64 20.51 -26.80
CA HIS A 682 -15.43 19.30 -26.51
C HIS A 682 -14.63 17.99 -26.63
N ALA A 683 -13.56 17.97 -27.42
CA ALA A 683 -12.74 16.76 -27.63
C ALA A 683 -11.60 16.59 -26.62
N PHE A 684 -11.19 17.64 -25.89
CA PHE A 684 -10.05 17.59 -24.97
C PHE A 684 -10.33 18.12 -23.56
N LEU A 685 -11.33 18.99 -23.39
CA LEU A 685 -11.56 19.72 -22.13
C LEU A 685 -11.88 18.76 -20.98
N LYS A 686 -12.72 17.74 -21.22
CA LYS A 686 -13.01 16.69 -20.22
C LYS A 686 -11.74 15.96 -19.77
N THR A 687 -10.84 15.63 -20.69
CA THR A 687 -9.57 14.99 -20.34
C THR A 687 -8.64 15.95 -19.60
N ALA A 688 -8.66 17.25 -19.96
CA ALA A 688 -7.90 18.28 -19.26
C ALA A 688 -8.40 18.51 -17.83
N GLU A 689 -9.71 18.40 -17.58
CA GLU A 689 -10.32 18.39 -16.24
C GLU A 689 -9.83 17.19 -15.42
N ASP A 690 -9.91 15.98 -15.99
CA ASP A 690 -9.50 14.74 -15.32
C ASP A 690 -8.04 14.79 -14.83
N ILE A 691 -7.14 15.45 -15.59
CA ILE A 691 -5.72 15.62 -15.24
C ILE A 691 -5.39 16.96 -14.58
N ASN A 692 -6.40 17.78 -14.24
CA ASN A 692 -6.27 19.07 -13.53
C ASN A 692 -5.38 20.12 -14.23
N VAL A 693 -5.46 20.24 -15.55
CA VAL A 693 -4.67 21.23 -16.33
C VAL A 693 -5.49 22.35 -16.98
N VAL A 694 -6.81 22.40 -16.74
CA VAL A 694 -7.69 23.46 -17.28
C VAL A 694 -7.17 24.85 -16.93
N ALA A 695 -6.74 25.09 -15.69
CA ALA A 695 -6.22 26.39 -15.27
C ALA A 695 -4.99 26.84 -16.08
N ALA A 696 -4.15 25.90 -16.55
CA ALA A 696 -3.02 26.20 -17.42
C ALA A 696 -3.47 26.55 -18.84
N ILE A 697 -4.50 25.88 -19.37
CA ILE A 697 -5.10 26.22 -20.66
C ILE A 697 -5.73 27.62 -20.58
N ASP A 698 -6.55 27.89 -19.56
CA ASP A 698 -7.17 29.19 -19.33
C ASP A 698 -6.10 30.29 -19.27
N GLN A 699 -4.93 30.01 -18.68
CA GLN A 699 -3.84 30.98 -18.59
C GLN A 699 -3.30 31.32 -19.97
N THR A 700 -2.99 30.30 -20.77
CA THR A 700 -2.52 30.48 -22.15
C THR A 700 -3.52 31.27 -22.99
N ILE A 701 -4.82 30.99 -22.86
CA ILE A 701 -5.87 31.71 -23.60
C ILE A 701 -6.00 33.17 -23.13
N LEU A 702 -5.92 33.43 -21.82
CA LEU A 702 -5.95 34.78 -21.28
C LEU A 702 -4.77 35.63 -21.79
N GLU A 703 -3.56 35.09 -21.72
CA GLU A 703 -2.34 35.79 -22.18
C GLU A 703 -2.43 36.12 -23.68
N GLN A 704 -2.92 35.18 -24.49
CA GLN A 704 -3.16 35.41 -25.92
C GLN A 704 -4.25 36.45 -26.16
N ALA A 705 -5.36 36.42 -25.41
CA ALA A 705 -6.44 37.38 -25.54
C ALA A 705 -5.96 38.82 -25.24
N LEU A 706 -5.24 39.01 -24.13
CA LEU A 706 -4.64 40.30 -23.76
C LEU A 706 -3.66 40.82 -24.81
N PHE A 707 -2.82 39.94 -25.35
CA PHE A 707 -1.93 40.28 -26.45
C PHE A 707 -2.71 40.73 -27.70
N GLN A 708 -3.80 40.04 -28.07
CA GLN A 708 -4.60 40.43 -29.22
C GLN A 708 -5.36 41.74 -29.00
N ILE A 709 -5.85 42.05 -27.80
CA ILE A 709 -6.47 43.35 -27.47
C ILE A 709 -5.52 44.49 -27.84
N CYS A 710 -4.29 44.43 -27.35
CA CYS A 710 -3.26 45.44 -27.60
C CYS A 710 -2.92 45.53 -29.10
N ARG A 711 -2.82 44.37 -29.76
CA ARG A 711 -2.48 44.28 -31.18
C ARG A 711 -3.58 44.83 -32.09
N TRP A 712 -4.85 44.56 -31.80
CA TRP A 712 -5.97 45.11 -32.58
C TRP A 712 -6.04 46.63 -32.45
N GLU A 713 -5.86 47.16 -31.24
CA GLU A 713 -5.83 48.60 -31.00
C GLU A 713 -4.70 49.29 -31.78
N ALA A 714 -3.49 48.73 -31.75
CA ALA A 714 -2.34 49.25 -32.51
C ALA A 714 -2.57 49.24 -34.03
N ASN A 715 -3.39 48.31 -34.55
CA ASN A 715 -3.74 48.21 -35.96
C ASN A 715 -5.04 48.96 -36.33
N GLY A 716 -5.61 49.73 -35.41
CA GLY A 716 -6.83 50.51 -35.64
C GLY A 716 -8.12 49.67 -35.74
N VAL A 717 -8.08 48.39 -35.38
CA VAL A 717 -9.26 47.52 -35.30
C VAL A 717 -9.92 47.71 -33.94
N ARG A 718 -11.10 48.32 -33.92
CA ARG A 718 -11.84 48.56 -32.68
C ARG A 718 -12.67 47.35 -32.28
N ILE A 719 -12.18 46.59 -31.31
CA ILE A 719 -12.94 45.55 -30.61
C ILE A 719 -13.24 46.05 -29.19
N PRO A 720 -14.51 46.32 -28.84
CA PRO A 720 -14.83 46.97 -27.56
C PRO A 720 -14.43 46.13 -26.35
N LYS A 721 -14.62 44.81 -26.42
CA LYS A 721 -14.45 43.90 -25.29
C LYS A 721 -14.02 42.51 -25.73
N VAL A 722 -13.26 41.82 -24.90
CA VAL A 722 -12.93 40.40 -25.04
C VAL A 722 -13.34 39.65 -23.78
N SER A 723 -14.16 38.62 -23.94
CA SER A 723 -14.52 37.70 -22.86
C SER A 723 -13.60 36.47 -22.88
N VAL A 724 -13.17 36.00 -21.71
CA VAL A 724 -12.34 34.80 -21.54
C VAL A 724 -12.97 33.91 -20.47
N ASN A 725 -13.03 32.61 -20.75
CA ASN A 725 -13.52 31.62 -19.79
C ASN A 725 -12.60 31.51 -18.56
N LEU A 726 -13.19 31.43 -17.36
CA LEU A 726 -12.46 31.26 -16.11
C LEU A 726 -13.04 30.09 -15.29
N SER A 727 -12.23 29.04 -15.13
CA SER A 727 -12.59 27.89 -14.29
C SER A 727 -12.64 28.21 -12.78
N TYR A 728 -13.49 27.49 -12.04
CA TYR A 728 -13.64 27.65 -10.59
C TYR A 728 -12.34 27.42 -9.81
N SER A 729 -11.56 26.40 -10.21
CA SER A 729 -10.26 26.10 -9.59
C SER A 729 -9.28 27.26 -9.72
N ARG A 730 -9.34 27.98 -10.84
CA ARG A 730 -8.53 29.17 -11.06
C ARG A 730 -9.07 30.41 -10.35
N LEU A 731 -10.39 30.56 -10.24
CA LEU A 731 -11.00 31.64 -9.46
C LEU A 731 -10.64 31.54 -7.96
N SER A 732 -10.39 30.32 -7.48
CA SER A 732 -9.94 30.05 -6.11
C SER A 732 -8.41 30.23 -5.91
N ASP A 733 -7.63 30.39 -6.98
CA ASP A 733 -6.17 30.57 -6.92
C ASP A 733 -5.81 32.03 -6.60
N GLU A 734 -5.17 32.26 -5.44
CA GLU A 734 -4.72 33.60 -5.03
C GLU A 734 -3.70 34.21 -6.01
N ARG A 735 -2.90 33.37 -6.70
CA ARG A 735 -1.93 33.81 -7.71
C ARG A 735 -2.58 34.35 -8.97
N LEU A 736 -3.88 34.13 -9.19
CA LEU A 736 -4.60 34.74 -10.32
C LEU A 736 -4.59 36.25 -10.16
N ILE A 737 -4.95 36.76 -8.98
CA ILE A 737 -5.10 38.19 -8.76
C ILE A 737 -3.74 38.90 -8.84
N GLU A 738 -2.70 38.32 -8.22
CA GLU A 738 -1.34 38.86 -8.30
C GLU A 738 -0.86 39.00 -9.74
N ARG A 739 -1.19 38.03 -10.60
CA ARG A 739 -0.83 38.07 -12.02
C ARG A 739 -1.64 39.11 -12.80
N LEU A 740 -2.93 39.25 -12.52
CA LEU A 740 -3.76 40.28 -13.15
C LEU A 740 -3.30 41.69 -12.76
N GLU A 741 -2.91 41.92 -11.51
CA GLU A 741 -2.34 43.18 -11.01
C GLU A 741 -1.03 43.55 -11.72
N GLN A 742 -0.26 42.56 -12.18
CA GLN A 742 0.99 42.77 -12.94
C GLN A 742 0.77 43.01 -14.43
N MET A 743 -0.42 42.74 -14.95
CA MET A 743 -0.74 42.88 -16.37
C MET A 743 -1.35 44.26 -16.65
N HIS A 744 -0.96 44.88 -17.76
CA HIS A 744 -1.64 46.10 -18.23
C HIS A 744 -2.97 45.72 -18.88
N ILE A 745 -4.05 45.83 -18.13
CA ILE A 745 -5.40 45.54 -18.61
C ILE A 745 -6.12 46.88 -18.80
N PRO A 746 -6.45 47.27 -20.04
CA PRO A 746 -7.21 48.49 -20.24
C PRO A 746 -8.62 48.31 -19.65
N GLU A 747 -9.04 49.28 -18.83
CA GLU A 747 -10.31 49.25 -18.10
C GLU A 747 -11.49 48.99 -19.05
N GLY A 748 -12.37 48.04 -18.68
CA GLY A 748 -13.57 47.69 -19.43
C GLY A 748 -13.34 46.93 -20.74
N ARG A 749 -12.10 46.54 -21.08
CA ARG A 749 -11.81 45.76 -22.29
C ARG A 749 -11.85 44.24 -22.08
N LEU A 750 -11.77 43.76 -20.85
CA LEU A 750 -11.73 42.33 -20.51
C LEU A 750 -12.95 41.95 -19.66
N SER A 751 -13.51 40.78 -19.94
CA SER A 751 -14.50 40.09 -19.10
C SER A 751 -14.07 38.67 -18.80
N PHE A 752 -14.36 38.19 -17.59
CA PHE A 752 -14.31 36.77 -17.27
C PHE A 752 -15.71 36.15 -17.32
N GLU A 753 -15.81 35.04 -18.04
CA GLU A 753 -17.02 34.22 -18.11
C GLU A 753 -16.94 33.09 -17.09
N LEU A 754 -17.98 33.00 -16.26
CA LEU A 754 -18.14 31.99 -15.22
C LEU A 754 -19.34 31.11 -15.56
N LEU A 755 -19.14 29.79 -15.59
CA LEU A 755 -20.22 28.84 -15.82
C LEU A 755 -21.28 28.90 -14.71
N GLU A 756 -22.55 28.77 -15.09
CA GLU A 756 -23.70 28.72 -14.18
C GLU A 756 -23.57 27.64 -13.08
N SER A 757 -22.99 26.49 -13.43
CA SER A 757 -22.86 25.33 -12.55
C SER A 757 -21.96 25.54 -11.33
N ILE A 758 -21.23 26.65 -11.28
CA ILE A 758 -20.42 27.02 -10.13
C ILE A 758 -21.36 27.42 -8.97
N SER A 759 -21.44 26.56 -7.95
CA SER A 759 -22.24 26.83 -6.74
C SER A 759 -21.48 27.77 -5.81
N PHE A 760 -22.00 28.98 -5.62
CA PHE A 760 -21.47 29.96 -4.69
C PHE A 760 -22.16 29.81 -3.33
N ASP A 761 -21.67 28.88 -2.50
CA ASP A 761 -22.14 28.74 -1.13
C ASP A 761 -21.71 29.94 -0.27
N GLU A 762 -22.51 30.24 0.76
CA GLU A 762 -22.26 31.37 1.68
C GLU A 762 -20.93 31.30 2.45
N ASN A 763 -20.30 30.12 2.46
CA ASN A 763 -19.05 29.88 3.16
C ASN A 763 -17.80 30.11 2.29
N ASP A 764 -17.95 30.36 0.98
CA ASP A 764 -16.80 30.47 0.06
C ASP A 764 -16.29 31.91 -0.05
N LEU A 765 -15.85 32.45 1.10
CA LEU A 765 -15.43 33.84 1.26
C LEU A 765 -14.25 34.22 0.33
N THR A 766 -13.39 33.27 0.00
CA THR A 766 -12.22 33.48 -0.87
C THR A 766 -12.63 33.81 -2.30
N VAL A 767 -13.57 33.04 -2.87
CA VAL A 767 -14.04 33.22 -4.25
C VAL A 767 -14.75 34.57 -4.41
N LEU A 768 -15.63 34.93 -3.46
CA LEU A 768 -16.30 36.22 -3.47
C LEU A 768 -15.32 37.39 -3.30
N SER A 769 -14.27 37.21 -2.50
CA SER A 769 -13.19 38.20 -2.35
C SER A 769 -12.42 38.39 -3.66
N ASN A 770 -12.06 37.29 -4.33
CA ASN A 770 -11.35 37.33 -5.61
C ASN A 770 -12.19 38.00 -6.71
N ILE A 771 -13.48 37.71 -6.78
CA ILE A 771 -14.40 38.39 -7.72
C ILE A 771 -14.42 39.91 -7.48
N ARG A 772 -14.46 40.36 -6.22
CA ARG A 772 -14.40 41.80 -5.91
C ARG A 772 -13.10 42.43 -6.39
N ARG A 773 -11.95 41.79 -6.11
CA ARG A 773 -10.64 42.27 -6.57
C ARG A 773 -10.54 42.32 -8.10
N ILE A 774 -11.06 41.32 -8.80
CA ILE A 774 -11.13 41.32 -10.27
C ILE A 774 -11.91 42.54 -10.79
N LYS A 775 -13.05 42.87 -10.17
CA LYS A 775 -13.83 44.05 -10.54
C LYS A 775 -13.13 45.37 -10.22
N GLU A 776 -12.40 45.43 -9.11
CA GLU A 776 -11.57 46.60 -8.75
C GLU A 776 -10.45 46.86 -9.77
N LEU A 777 -10.00 45.82 -10.48
CA LEU A 777 -9.06 45.94 -11.60
C LEU A 777 -9.73 46.38 -12.92
N GLY A 778 -11.03 46.68 -12.90
CA GLY A 778 -11.77 47.11 -14.09
C GLY A 778 -12.10 45.97 -15.06
N ILE A 779 -12.08 44.73 -14.58
CA ILE A 779 -12.45 43.53 -15.34
C ILE A 779 -13.88 43.16 -14.99
N ASP A 780 -14.72 43.01 -16.01
CA ASP A 780 -16.12 42.62 -15.82
C ASP A 780 -16.26 41.12 -15.54
N ILE A 781 -17.34 40.76 -14.84
CA ILE A 781 -17.77 39.38 -14.65
C ILE A 781 -19.03 39.13 -15.47
N GLU A 782 -19.05 38.04 -16.22
CA GLU A 782 -20.17 37.58 -17.03
C GLU A 782 -20.53 36.15 -16.60
N ILE A 783 -21.82 35.82 -16.62
CA ILE A 783 -22.31 34.46 -16.33
C ILE A 783 -22.63 33.78 -17.65
N ASP A 784 -22.07 32.59 -17.84
CA ASP A 784 -22.19 31.78 -19.05
C ASP A 784 -23.08 30.54 -18.83
N ASP A 785 -23.59 29.98 -19.93
CA ASP A 785 -24.46 28.80 -19.97
C ASP A 785 -25.75 28.89 -19.10
N PHE A 786 -26.31 30.09 -18.92
CA PHE A 786 -27.49 30.27 -18.06
C PHE A 786 -28.73 29.55 -18.59
N GLY A 787 -29.34 28.73 -17.74
CA GLY A 787 -30.48 27.87 -18.05
C GLY A 787 -30.17 26.38 -18.12
N THR A 788 -28.91 25.99 -17.89
CA THR A 788 -28.45 24.58 -17.93
C THR A 788 -28.17 24.01 -16.53
N GLY A 789 -28.12 24.84 -15.50
CA GLY A 789 -27.68 24.48 -14.15
C GLY A 789 -28.59 24.93 -12.99
N TYR A 790 -27.97 25.14 -11.83
CA TYR A 790 -28.61 25.48 -10.54
C TYR A 790 -28.32 26.92 -10.09
N ALA A 791 -27.82 27.84 -10.94
CA ALA A 791 -27.57 29.19 -10.45
C ALA A 791 -28.90 29.82 -10.06
N SER A 792 -29.04 30.00 -8.75
CA SER A 792 -30.16 30.73 -8.20
C SER A 792 -30.05 32.18 -8.65
N ILE A 793 -31.20 32.84 -8.83
CA ILE A 793 -31.28 34.31 -8.93
C ILE A 793 -30.52 34.97 -7.76
N VAL A 794 -30.43 34.29 -6.61
CA VAL A 794 -29.62 34.71 -5.46
C VAL A 794 -28.13 34.83 -5.80
N SER A 795 -27.58 33.93 -6.62
CA SER A 795 -26.18 33.99 -7.07
C SER A 795 -25.95 35.23 -7.95
N LEU A 796 -26.90 35.57 -8.84
CA LEU A 796 -26.81 36.78 -9.67
C LEU A 796 -26.79 38.05 -8.80
N LEU A 797 -27.59 38.10 -7.74
CA LEU A 797 -27.61 39.22 -6.80
C LEU A 797 -26.29 39.40 -6.04
N LYS A 798 -25.63 38.30 -5.69
CA LYS A 798 -24.34 38.33 -4.96
C LYS A 798 -23.17 38.67 -5.88
N LEU A 799 -23.12 38.05 -7.04
CA LEU A 799 -22.04 38.22 -8.02
C LEU A 799 -22.11 39.57 -8.72
N THR A 800 -23.31 40.17 -8.84
CA THR A 800 -23.57 41.42 -9.57
C THR A 800 -22.90 41.46 -10.96
N PRO A 801 -23.13 40.44 -11.82
CA PRO A 801 -22.43 40.35 -13.09
C PRO A 801 -22.83 41.49 -14.02
N ARG A 802 -21.93 41.88 -14.94
CA ARG A 802 -22.23 42.86 -15.98
C ARG A 802 -23.16 42.27 -17.03
N ARG A 803 -22.94 40.99 -17.38
CA ARG A 803 -23.71 40.28 -18.40
C ARG A 803 -24.12 38.88 -18.00
N LEU A 804 -25.18 38.41 -18.63
CA LEU A 804 -25.74 37.07 -18.56
C LEU A 804 -25.88 36.50 -19.97
N LYS A 805 -25.25 35.36 -20.26
CA LYS A 805 -25.34 34.66 -21.54
C LYS A 805 -26.34 33.50 -21.41
N ILE A 806 -27.39 33.52 -22.23
CA ILE A 806 -28.43 32.48 -22.28
C ILE A 806 -27.93 31.34 -23.17
N ASP A 807 -27.88 30.13 -22.62
CA ASP A 807 -27.39 28.95 -23.33
C ASP A 807 -28.18 28.66 -24.62
N ARG A 808 -27.47 28.13 -25.61
CA ARG A 808 -28.02 27.75 -26.92
C ARG A 808 -29.22 26.81 -26.82
N GLN A 809 -29.31 25.93 -25.83
CA GLN A 809 -30.42 24.98 -25.70
C GLN A 809 -31.75 25.71 -25.45
N LEU A 810 -31.71 26.89 -24.83
CA LEU A 810 -32.89 27.72 -24.64
C LEU A 810 -33.19 28.60 -25.86
N ILE A 811 -32.17 28.97 -26.64
CA ILE A 811 -32.30 29.84 -27.81
C ILE A 811 -32.75 29.08 -29.06
N LEU A 812 -32.22 27.88 -29.33
CA LEU A 812 -32.54 27.13 -30.55
C LEU A 812 -34.06 26.87 -30.76
N PRO A 813 -34.86 26.50 -29.73
CA PRO A 813 -36.27 26.19 -29.92
C PRO A 813 -37.18 27.43 -30.02
N ILE A 814 -36.65 28.67 -29.88
CA ILE A 814 -37.48 29.87 -29.83
C ILE A 814 -38.27 30.08 -31.12
N ARG A 815 -37.81 29.61 -32.29
CA ARG A 815 -38.57 29.77 -33.54
C ARG A 815 -39.87 28.98 -33.53
N GLU A 816 -39.88 27.81 -32.89
CA GLU A 816 -40.98 26.85 -33.00
C GLU A 816 -41.87 26.84 -31.75
N SER A 817 -41.33 27.20 -30.59
CA SER A 817 -42.03 27.12 -29.30
C SER A 817 -42.34 28.48 -28.71
N VAL A 818 -43.63 28.83 -28.65
CA VAL A 818 -44.11 30.03 -27.95
C VAL A 818 -43.78 29.98 -26.45
N GLN A 819 -43.83 28.79 -25.84
CA GLN A 819 -43.45 28.62 -24.43
C GLN A 819 -41.98 28.94 -24.22
N GLN A 820 -41.11 28.48 -25.13
CA GLN A 820 -39.68 28.78 -25.07
C GLN A 820 -39.42 30.29 -25.23
N ARG A 821 -40.10 30.96 -26.16
CA ARG A 821 -40.01 32.43 -26.31
C ARG A 821 -40.35 33.16 -25.02
N ARG A 822 -41.46 32.79 -24.36
CA ARG A 822 -41.88 33.40 -23.09
C ARG A 822 -40.89 33.17 -21.95
N LEU A 823 -40.25 31.99 -21.92
CA LEU A 823 -39.20 31.70 -20.94
C LEU A 823 -38.00 32.61 -21.16
N VAL A 824 -37.51 32.72 -22.40
CA VAL A 824 -36.39 33.60 -22.77
C VAL A 824 -36.72 35.06 -22.48
N GLU A 825 -37.93 35.52 -22.81
CA GLU A 825 -38.45 36.86 -22.45
C GLU A 825 -38.38 37.11 -20.94
N SER A 826 -38.84 36.15 -20.13
CA SER A 826 -38.78 36.26 -18.66
C SER A 826 -37.34 36.35 -18.14
N ILE A 827 -36.41 35.62 -18.74
CA ILE A 827 -34.98 35.69 -18.38
C ILE A 827 -34.40 37.07 -18.73
N ILE A 828 -34.75 37.60 -19.91
CA ILE A 828 -34.34 38.93 -20.34
C ILE A 828 -34.89 40.01 -19.39
N ASP A 829 -36.16 39.90 -18.99
CA ASP A 829 -36.79 40.83 -18.03
C ASP A 829 -36.14 40.77 -16.65
N ILE A 830 -35.79 39.58 -16.17
CA ILE A 830 -35.07 39.40 -14.89
C ILE A 830 -33.70 40.08 -14.97
N GLY A 831 -32.92 39.81 -16.03
CA GLY A 831 -31.61 40.43 -16.22
C GLY A 831 -31.70 41.95 -16.26
N THR A 832 -32.63 42.48 -17.06
CA THR A 832 -32.88 43.92 -17.21
C THR A 832 -33.27 44.57 -15.88
N SER A 833 -34.14 43.93 -15.10
CA SER A 833 -34.58 44.42 -13.79
C SER A 833 -33.45 44.48 -12.76
N LEU A 834 -32.44 43.62 -12.90
CA LEU A 834 -31.24 43.60 -12.05
C LEU A 834 -30.11 44.49 -12.58
N GLY A 835 -30.30 45.14 -13.73
CA GLY A 835 -29.27 45.95 -14.40
C GLY A 835 -28.18 45.12 -15.09
N ILE A 836 -28.48 43.87 -15.44
CA ILE A 836 -27.57 42.92 -16.09
C ILE A 836 -27.89 42.88 -17.59
N GLU A 837 -26.89 43.06 -18.45
CA GLU A 837 -27.05 42.94 -19.91
C GLU A 837 -27.21 41.46 -20.31
N VAL A 838 -28.16 41.16 -21.19
CA VAL A 838 -28.43 39.77 -21.60
C VAL A 838 -27.94 39.50 -23.02
N ILE A 839 -27.11 38.48 -23.19
CA ILE A 839 -26.61 37.98 -24.48
C ILE A 839 -27.27 36.64 -24.78
N ALA A 840 -27.74 36.47 -26.01
CA ALA A 840 -28.27 35.19 -26.47
C ALA A 840 -27.22 34.43 -27.28
N GLU A 841 -26.93 33.20 -26.88
CA GLU A 841 -25.99 32.32 -27.57
C GLU A 841 -26.67 31.35 -28.53
N GLY A 842 -25.90 30.78 -29.46
CA GLY A 842 -26.44 29.80 -30.40
C GLY A 842 -27.43 30.40 -31.40
N VAL A 843 -27.29 31.68 -31.74
CA VAL A 843 -28.08 32.33 -32.80
C VAL A 843 -27.67 31.75 -34.16
N GLU A 844 -28.40 30.75 -34.65
CA GLU A 844 -28.05 30.05 -35.90
C GLU A 844 -28.65 30.65 -37.17
N THR A 845 -29.72 31.45 -37.06
CA THR A 845 -30.42 32.04 -38.22
C THR A 845 -30.74 33.51 -37.97
N LEU A 846 -30.99 34.28 -39.04
CA LEU A 846 -31.44 35.67 -38.93
C LEU A 846 -32.84 35.78 -38.31
N GLU A 847 -33.67 34.74 -38.42
CA GLU A 847 -34.97 34.70 -37.72
C GLU A 847 -34.81 34.62 -36.20
N HIS A 848 -33.81 33.87 -35.70
CA HIS A 848 -33.47 33.92 -34.27
C HIS A 848 -33.10 35.34 -33.85
N ALA A 849 -32.26 36.03 -34.64
CA ALA A 849 -31.83 37.39 -34.35
C ALA A 849 -33.01 38.37 -34.28
N ALA A 850 -33.95 38.31 -35.23
CA ALA A 850 -35.14 39.16 -35.23
C ALA A 850 -36.03 38.94 -34.00
N ILE A 851 -36.30 37.68 -33.64
CA ILE A 851 -37.08 37.36 -32.44
C ILE A 851 -36.38 37.91 -31.18
N LEU A 852 -35.07 37.71 -31.06
CA LEU A 852 -34.31 38.15 -29.89
C LEU A 852 -34.19 39.68 -29.80
N GLU A 853 -34.16 40.39 -30.93
CA GLU A 853 -34.26 41.83 -30.97
C GLU A 853 -35.64 42.31 -30.45
N GLU A 854 -36.73 41.69 -30.91
CA GLU A 854 -38.09 41.99 -30.45
C GLU A 854 -38.27 41.77 -28.94
N LEU A 855 -37.67 40.70 -28.41
CA LEU A 855 -37.67 40.38 -26.98
C LEU A 855 -36.77 41.29 -26.13
N GLY A 856 -36.06 42.24 -26.75
CA GLY A 856 -35.23 43.21 -26.01
C GLY A 856 -33.89 42.66 -25.54
N CYS A 857 -33.34 41.63 -26.21
CA CYS A 857 -32.00 41.14 -25.92
C CYS A 857 -30.95 42.26 -26.13
N HIS A 858 -29.79 42.19 -25.45
CA HIS A 858 -28.76 43.22 -25.51
C HIS A 858 -27.59 42.84 -26.44
N GLY A 859 -27.36 41.53 -26.63
CA GLY A 859 -26.30 41.00 -27.49
C GLY A 859 -26.69 39.68 -28.15
N LEU A 860 -26.15 39.43 -29.34
CA LEU A 860 -26.34 38.19 -30.10
C LEU A 860 -25.00 37.53 -30.41
N GLN A 861 -24.90 36.23 -30.20
CA GLN A 861 -23.74 35.43 -30.54
C GLN A 861 -24.16 34.12 -31.21
N GLY A 862 -23.59 33.80 -32.37
CA GLY A 862 -23.88 32.54 -33.04
C GLY A 862 -23.49 32.49 -34.52
N TYR A 863 -23.74 31.33 -35.12
CA TYR A 863 -23.33 31.00 -36.48
C TYR A 863 -24.12 31.72 -37.58
N ALA A 864 -25.24 32.36 -37.25
CA ALA A 864 -25.94 33.27 -38.16
C ALA A 864 -25.02 34.40 -38.67
N PHE A 865 -24.07 34.82 -37.84
CA PHE A 865 -23.16 35.92 -38.14
C PHE A 865 -21.75 35.44 -38.44
N ALA A 866 -21.17 34.65 -37.54
CA ALA A 866 -19.80 34.17 -37.67
C ALA A 866 -19.52 32.93 -36.82
N ARG A 867 -18.65 32.06 -37.35
CA ARG A 867 -17.99 31.01 -36.57
C ARG A 867 -16.74 31.58 -35.86
N PRO A 868 -16.27 30.94 -34.78
CA PRO A 868 -14.99 31.29 -34.15
C PRO A 868 -13.84 31.25 -35.16
N MET A 869 -13.00 32.28 -35.18
CA MET A 869 -11.93 32.44 -36.17
C MET A 869 -10.62 32.91 -35.53
N GLY A 870 -9.49 32.74 -36.23
CA GLY A 870 -8.20 33.22 -35.74
C GLY A 870 -8.14 34.74 -35.65
N ALA A 871 -7.21 35.27 -34.85
CA ALA A 871 -7.14 36.72 -34.57
C ALA A 871 -6.97 37.61 -35.83
N ASN A 872 -6.21 37.14 -36.82
CA ASN A 872 -6.01 37.86 -38.09
C ASN A 872 -7.26 37.84 -38.97
N ASP A 873 -7.96 36.71 -38.99
CA ASP A 873 -9.23 36.58 -39.73
C ASP A 873 -10.30 37.45 -39.11
N LEU A 874 -10.37 37.51 -37.78
CA LEU A 874 -11.28 38.39 -37.05
C LEU A 874 -11.00 39.87 -37.37
N ALA A 875 -9.72 40.29 -37.36
CA ALA A 875 -9.35 41.65 -37.72
C ALA A 875 -9.85 42.02 -39.13
N THR A 876 -9.65 41.12 -40.10
CA THR A 876 -10.13 41.30 -41.48
C THR A 876 -11.64 41.33 -41.57
N PHE A 877 -12.31 40.41 -40.85
CA PHE A 877 -13.77 40.29 -40.80
C PHE A 877 -14.41 41.58 -40.26
N VAL A 878 -13.88 42.14 -39.17
CA VAL A 878 -14.31 43.39 -38.55
C VAL A 878 -14.07 44.59 -39.47
N PHE A 879 -12.89 44.67 -40.08
CA PHE A 879 -12.52 45.77 -40.97
C PHE A 879 -13.41 45.83 -42.23
N GLU A 880 -13.68 44.68 -42.85
CA GLU A 880 -14.47 44.58 -44.08
C GLU A 880 -15.99 44.55 -43.85
N ARG A 881 -16.45 44.48 -42.59
CA ARG A 881 -17.87 44.36 -42.22
C ARG A 881 -18.59 43.17 -42.91
N ARG A 882 -17.93 42.01 -42.98
CA ARG A 882 -18.41 40.86 -43.80
C ARG A 882 -19.79 40.34 -43.43
N TRP A 883 -20.24 40.47 -42.19
CA TRP A 883 -21.59 40.05 -41.77
C TRP A 883 -22.71 40.86 -42.44
N ARG A 884 -22.42 42.06 -42.97
CA ARG A 884 -23.36 42.87 -43.75
C ARG A 884 -23.39 42.50 -45.24
N ALA A 885 -22.58 41.55 -45.69
CA ALA A 885 -22.57 41.14 -47.10
C ALA A 885 -23.87 40.43 -47.51
N ASP A 886 -24.55 39.74 -46.59
CA ASP A 886 -25.82 39.07 -46.88
C ASP A 886 -27.03 40.02 -46.87
N GLU A 887 -26.97 41.19 -46.21
CA GLU A 887 -27.97 42.26 -46.41
C GLU A 887 -27.98 42.75 -47.87
N ARG A 888 -26.83 42.76 -48.56
CA ARG A 888 -26.76 43.11 -49.99
C ARG A 888 -27.35 42.03 -50.90
N LYS A 889 -27.54 40.79 -50.42
CA LYS A 889 -28.20 39.71 -51.17
C LYS A 889 -29.70 39.63 -50.92
N LEU A 890 -30.18 40.15 -49.79
CA LEU A 890 -31.61 40.23 -49.45
C LEU A 890 -32.27 41.56 -49.84
N GLY A 891 -31.47 42.58 -50.17
CA GLY A 891 -31.92 43.86 -50.73
C GLY A 891 -31.75 44.02 -52.25
N ALA A 892 -31.66 42.91 -53.00
CA ALA A 892 -31.57 42.88 -54.47
C ALA A 892 -32.70 42.05 -55.08
#